data_AF-A0A5M8EYD1-F1
#
_entry.id   AF-A0A5M8EYD1-F1
#
_cell.length_a   1.000
_cell.length_b   1.000
_cell.length_c   1.000
_cell.angle_alpha   90.00
_cell.angle_beta   90.00
_cell.angle_gamma   90.00
#
_symmetry.space_group_name_H-M   'P 1'
#
loop_
_entity.id
_entity.type
_entity.pdbx_description
1 polymer ?
#
loop_
_entity_poly.entity_id
_entity_poly.type
_entity_poly.pdbx_seq_one_letter_code
_entity_poly.pdbx_strand_id
1 'polypeptide(L)'
;MAKPLSEYHRKRDFEITGEPAGDSKPSKRQASALAFVIQKHDARSLHYDFRLELDGVLKSWAIPKGPSLDPSQKRLAVHVEDHPLSYGSFEGSIPAGQYGAGDVIVWDRGVWQPHDDPQKAYAAGKLKFTLVGEKLAGDWTLVRTRLKGSGDKQQWLLIKEQDQQARPSSDYDIVQAQPRSVLSDASVGTPTTAAKPSAKKASRKKTLALPDQFAPQLATLVDHAPEGNWLYEIKFDGYRMLARIRDGEVRLFTRNGHDWTDRLPRQAKALQALKLKDSWLDGEVVSLNGDGLPDFQALQNAFDIGRSLDIVYYLFDAPFLEGRDQRQDPLEKRRAALKAALARSKSKLLRFSEAFAANQHDIFESARDLALEGVIGKRAGSPYVSSRNTDWIKLKCRLRQEFVIVGYTRPQGSRSGFGALLLAVNGDAGLVYAGRVGTGFDRAALQDIYARLTPLQRKTSPLDKPLTRAQARGVHWVEPQLVGEVRFAEWTREGVVRQAAFVALRSDKPVEQIIHEQPRAAKSLQAPTARKSGAPSTVAGVKITHPERIIDQHSGTQKLQLAQFYDSISRWILPFLRHRPVALLRAPEGVGGEQFFQKHTERLAIPHLQQLDPALDPGHARLMEIDSTAALVGAVQMGTVELHTWGATSDKIETPDLFVLDLDPDPALPWKTMLEAAQLTLSVLDELGLQAFIKTSGGKGLHLVVPLARRDDWDTVKAFAKAIAQFMTQQLPERFTATSGPNNRVGKIFIDYLRNARGASTVAAYSVRARPGLPVSVPVSRDELKGLRGAQQWTVANLHERLQGLKDNPWAGYANRQKISKKMWDKLGATPPE
;
A
#
# COMPACT_ATOMS: atom_id res chain seq x y z
N MET A 1 4.16 -25.79 43.29
CA MET A 1 3.40 -24.53 43.07
C MET A 1 1.94 -24.88 42.84
N ALA A 2 1.00 -24.18 43.47
CA ALA A 2 -0.44 -24.39 43.21
C ALA A 2 -0.73 -24.17 41.71
N LYS A 3 -1.65 -24.96 41.14
CA LYS A 3 -2.04 -24.80 39.73
C LYS A 3 -2.65 -23.41 39.54
N PRO A 4 -2.24 -22.60 38.53
CA PRO A 4 -2.68 -21.20 38.38
C PRO A 4 -4.19 -20.97 38.40
N LEU A 5 -5.01 -21.95 38.01
CA LEU A 5 -6.47 -21.86 37.94
C LEU A 5 -7.20 -22.58 39.10
N SER A 6 -6.50 -23.06 40.13
CA SER A 6 -7.13 -23.87 41.20
C SER A 6 -8.20 -23.10 41.98
N GLU A 7 -7.94 -21.83 42.29
CA GLU A 7 -8.93 -20.97 42.95
C GLU A 7 -10.09 -20.59 42.03
N TYR A 8 -9.85 -20.47 40.71
CA TYR A 8 -10.91 -20.25 39.73
C TYR A 8 -11.86 -21.45 39.68
N HIS A 9 -11.33 -22.65 39.50
CA HIS A 9 -12.11 -23.90 39.47
C HIS A 9 -12.83 -24.17 40.79
N ARG A 10 -12.22 -23.90 41.94
CA ARG A 10 -12.84 -24.11 43.26
C ARG A 10 -14.09 -23.23 43.49
N LYS A 11 -14.14 -22.05 42.86
CA LYS A 11 -15.20 -21.06 43.08
C LYS A 11 -16.38 -21.16 42.09
N ARG A 12 -16.29 -21.99 41.03
CA ARG A 12 -17.32 -22.11 40.00
C ARG A 12 -17.87 -23.52 39.94
N ASP A 13 -19.18 -23.62 39.73
CA ASP A 13 -19.83 -24.85 39.30
C ASP A 13 -20.13 -24.75 37.80
N PHE A 14 -19.29 -25.39 36.97
CA PHE A 14 -19.37 -25.32 35.51
C PHE A 14 -20.56 -26.10 34.91
N GLU A 15 -21.31 -26.85 35.72
CA GLU A 15 -22.60 -27.41 35.30
C GLU A 15 -23.71 -26.34 35.37
N ILE A 16 -23.51 -25.26 36.12
CA ILE A 16 -24.49 -24.18 36.34
C ILE A 16 -24.08 -22.89 35.62
N THR A 17 -22.82 -22.48 35.75
CA THR A 17 -22.32 -21.24 35.15
C THR A 17 -21.96 -21.44 33.66
N GLY A 18 -22.24 -20.42 32.84
CA GLY A 18 -21.80 -20.39 31.44
C GLY A 18 -20.31 -20.03 31.27
N GLU A 19 -19.62 -19.75 32.38
CA GLU A 19 -18.20 -19.39 32.38
C GLU A 19 -17.32 -20.57 31.89
N PRO A 20 -16.29 -20.31 31.07
CA PRO A 20 -15.44 -21.37 30.54
C PRO A 20 -14.47 -21.93 31.60
N ALA A 21 -14.49 -23.25 31.81
CA ALA A 21 -13.56 -23.92 32.73
C ALA A 21 -12.08 -23.74 32.35
N GLY A 22 -11.76 -23.66 31.05
CA GLY A 22 -10.41 -23.48 30.52
C GLY A 22 -9.52 -24.72 30.61
N ASP A 23 -8.61 -24.88 29.65
CA ASP A 23 -7.66 -25.99 29.64
C ASP A 23 -6.48 -25.73 30.60
N SER A 24 -6.21 -26.69 31.48
CA SER A 24 -5.14 -26.60 32.50
C SER A 24 -3.72 -26.81 31.94
N LYS A 25 -3.54 -26.89 30.61
CA LYS A 25 -2.24 -27.11 29.99
C LYS A 25 -1.68 -25.80 29.43
N PRO A 26 -0.59 -25.25 30.01
CA PRO A 26 0.12 -24.14 29.38
C PRO A 26 0.71 -24.65 28.06
N SER A 27 0.12 -24.28 26.92
CA SER A 27 0.73 -24.52 25.63
C SER A 27 2.01 -23.67 25.56
N LYS A 28 3.17 -24.28 25.26
CA LYS A 28 4.39 -23.54 24.91
C LYS A 28 4.15 -22.80 23.59
N ARG A 29 3.51 -21.64 23.64
CA ARG A 29 3.36 -20.73 22.51
C ARG A 29 4.66 -19.96 22.31
N GLN A 30 5.17 -19.95 21.07
CA GLN A 30 6.20 -19.00 20.64
C GLN A 30 5.67 -17.57 20.85
N ALA A 31 6.51 -16.67 21.35
CA ALA A 31 6.16 -15.32 21.80
C ALA A 31 5.13 -14.59 20.91
N SER A 32 3.85 -14.72 21.29
CA SER A 32 2.73 -13.94 20.76
C SER A 32 2.59 -12.65 21.56
N ALA A 33 1.90 -11.64 21.01
CA ALA A 33 1.54 -10.45 21.76
C ALA A 33 0.66 -10.84 22.97
N LEU A 34 0.92 -10.26 24.14
CA LEU A 34 0.17 -10.55 25.37
C LEU A 34 -1.19 -9.83 25.31
N ALA A 35 -2.27 -10.57 25.48
CA ALA A 35 -3.62 -10.01 25.42
C ALA A 35 -4.01 -9.30 26.73
N PHE A 36 -4.85 -8.27 26.63
CA PHE A 36 -5.61 -7.76 27.78
C PHE A 36 -7.10 -7.75 27.46
N VAL A 37 -7.90 -7.79 28.52
CA VAL A 37 -9.35 -7.67 28.43
C VAL A 37 -9.85 -6.86 29.61
N ILE A 38 -10.89 -6.06 29.39
CA ILE A 38 -11.65 -5.38 30.42
C ILE A 38 -13.08 -5.82 30.30
N GLN A 39 -13.60 -6.50 31.32
CA GLN A 39 -15.01 -6.89 31.37
C GLN A 39 -15.76 -5.90 32.27
N LYS A 40 -16.90 -5.39 31.80
CA LYS A 40 -17.83 -4.62 32.64
C LYS A 40 -18.80 -5.61 33.25
N HIS A 41 -18.86 -5.62 34.57
CA HIS A 41 -19.54 -6.64 35.33
C HIS A 41 -20.53 -6.00 36.30
N ASP A 42 -21.82 -6.23 36.06
CA ASP A 42 -22.92 -5.79 36.91
C ASP A 42 -23.30 -6.90 37.91
N ALA A 43 -22.43 -7.06 38.91
CA ALA A 43 -22.62 -8.00 40.02
C ALA A 43 -23.41 -7.34 41.17
N ARG A 44 -23.01 -7.56 42.43
CA ARG A 44 -23.55 -6.78 43.57
C ARG A 44 -23.36 -5.27 43.42
N SER A 45 -22.33 -4.88 42.70
CA SER A 45 -22.03 -3.50 42.31
C SER A 45 -21.33 -3.51 40.96
N LEU A 46 -21.67 -2.54 40.11
CA LEU A 46 -21.01 -2.34 38.84
C LEU A 46 -19.51 -2.11 39.03
N HIS A 47 -18.69 -2.87 38.32
CA HIS A 47 -17.23 -2.71 38.29
C HIS A 47 -16.65 -3.15 36.96
N TYR A 48 -15.36 -2.85 36.76
CA TYR A 48 -14.61 -3.21 35.56
C TYR A 48 -13.47 -4.15 35.94
N ASP A 49 -13.55 -5.39 35.48
CA ASP A 49 -12.54 -6.41 35.64
C ASP A 49 -11.42 -6.19 34.60
N PHE A 50 -10.33 -5.57 35.01
CA PHE A 50 -9.12 -5.39 34.20
C PHE A 50 -8.25 -6.64 34.28
N ARG A 51 -7.88 -7.22 33.14
CA ARG A 51 -7.10 -8.45 33.09
C ARG A 51 -5.96 -8.41 32.09
N LEU A 52 -4.79 -8.90 32.50
CA LEU A 52 -3.58 -9.00 31.68
C LEU A 52 -3.18 -10.47 31.51
N GLU A 53 -2.92 -10.90 30.28
CA GLU A 53 -2.31 -12.21 30.01
C GLU A 53 -0.88 -12.25 30.54
N LEU A 54 -0.60 -13.16 31.47
CA LEU A 54 0.74 -13.46 31.98
C LEU A 54 0.79 -14.92 32.46
N ASP A 55 1.86 -15.63 32.09
CA ASP A 55 2.10 -17.04 32.44
C ASP A 55 0.95 -17.99 32.05
N GLY A 56 0.31 -17.71 30.91
CA GLY A 56 -0.74 -18.55 30.32
C GLY A 56 -2.11 -18.42 31.00
N VAL A 57 -2.30 -17.42 31.86
CA VAL A 57 -3.56 -17.07 32.51
C VAL A 57 -3.82 -15.57 32.44
N LEU A 58 -5.04 -15.15 32.78
CA LEU A 58 -5.43 -13.75 32.92
C LEU A 58 -5.28 -13.30 34.39
N LYS A 59 -4.19 -12.57 34.69
CA LYS A 59 -4.02 -11.85 35.96
C LYS A 59 -5.08 -10.76 36.06
N SER A 60 -5.72 -10.63 37.20
CA SER A 60 -7.08 -10.09 37.26
C SER A 60 -7.29 -9.10 38.40
N TRP A 61 -7.87 -7.94 38.09
CA TRP A 61 -8.18 -6.88 39.04
C TRP A 61 -9.56 -6.26 38.83
N ALA A 62 -10.36 -6.17 39.89
CA ALA A 62 -11.63 -5.45 39.87
C ALA A 62 -11.43 -3.96 40.13
N ILE A 63 -11.92 -3.09 39.23
CA ILE A 63 -11.82 -1.64 39.28
C ILE A 63 -13.23 -1.04 39.44
N PRO A 64 -13.67 -0.67 40.66
CA PRO A 64 -15.06 -0.25 40.91
C PRO A 64 -15.51 0.97 40.10
N LYS A 65 -14.64 1.97 39.95
CA LYS A 65 -14.93 3.20 39.19
C LYS A 65 -14.51 3.12 37.71
N GLY A 66 -14.06 1.96 37.26
CA GLY A 66 -13.49 1.77 35.92
C GLY A 66 -12.17 2.52 35.68
N PRO A 67 -11.54 2.31 34.51
CA PRO A 67 -10.35 3.05 34.10
C PRO A 67 -10.64 4.54 33.92
N SER A 68 -9.61 5.39 34.01
CA SER A 68 -9.70 6.83 33.74
C SER A 68 -8.60 7.23 32.76
N LEU A 69 -8.92 8.09 31.79
CA LEU A 69 -7.89 8.71 30.93
C LEU A 69 -7.21 9.91 31.60
N ASP A 70 -7.63 10.29 32.81
CA ASP A 70 -7.05 11.40 33.55
C ASP A 70 -5.86 10.92 34.41
N PRO A 71 -4.63 11.38 34.13
CA PRO A 71 -3.44 10.98 34.89
C PRO A 71 -3.48 11.36 36.37
N SER A 72 -4.29 12.35 36.75
CA SER A 72 -4.48 12.76 38.15
C SER A 72 -5.35 11.75 38.95
N GLN A 73 -6.14 10.93 38.26
CA GLN A 73 -7.05 9.97 38.89
C GLN A 73 -6.45 8.58 39.03
N LYS A 74 -6.02 8.25 40.25
CA LYS A 74 -5.54 6.89 40.59
C LYS A 74 -6.73 5.97 40.88
N ARG A 75 -6.97 4.98 40.02
CA ARG A 75 -8.10 4.06 40.14
C ARG A 75 -7.73 2.84 40.99
N LEU A 76 -8.47 2.59 42.06
CA LEU A 76 -8.31 1.38 42.88
C LEU A 76 -8.59 0.13 42.05
N ALA A 77 -7.66 -0.82 42.05
CA ALA A 77 -7.72 -2.09 41.34
C ALA A 77 -7.48 -3.23 42.35
N VAL A 78 -8.51 -4.00 42.69
CA VAL A 78 -8.43 -5.06 43.71
C VAL A 78 -8.09 -6.38 43.04
N HIS A 79 -6.97 -7.00 43.40
CA HIS A 79 -6.56 -8.28 42.81
C HIS A 79 -7.57 -9.39 43.17
N VAL A 80 -8.01 -10.15 42.15
CA VAL A 80 -8.89 -11.32 42.29
C VAL A 80 -8.19 -12.57 41.75
N GLU A 81 -8.84 -13.73 41.77
CA GLU A 81 -8.24 -14.96 41.22
C GLU A 81 -7.92 -14.85 39.72
N ASP A 82 -6.93 -15.62 39.28
CA ASP A 82 -6.56 -15.70 37.87
C ASP A 82 -7.65 -16.41 37.05
N HIS A 83 -7.87 -15.99 35.81
CA HIS A 83 -8.88 -16.56 34.93
C HIS A 83 -8.24 -17.31 33.75
N PRO A 84 -8.89 -18.33 33.17
CA PRO A 84 -8.40 -18.97 31.96
C PRO A 84 -8.43 -18.00 30.77
N LEU A 85 -7.52 -18.15 29.80
CA LEU A 85 -7.48 -17.27 28.62
C LEU A 85 -8.80 -17.26 27.84
N SER A 86 -9.51 -18.39 27.79
CA SER A 86 -10.84 -18.50 27.17
C SER A 86 -11.90 -17.61 27.84
N TYR A 87 -11.70 -17.20 29.09
CA TYR A 87 -12.59 -16.28 29.79
C TYR A 87 -12.59 -14.87 29.19
N GLY A 88 -11.52 -14.48 28.50
CA GLY A 88 -11.39 -13.13 27.93
C GLY A 88 -12.36 -12.82 26.78
N SER A 89 -13.11 -13.80 26.29
CA SER A 89 -14.19 -13.60 25.30
C SER A 89 -15.58 -13.92 25.86
N PHE A 90 -15.71 -14.15 27.18
CA PHE A 90 -16.99 -14.48 27.80
C PHE A 90 -17.86 -13.23 27.99
N GLU A 91 -19.10 -13.31 27.48
CA GLU A 91 -20.21 -12.41 27.77
C GLU A 91 -21.44 -13.23 28.14
N GLY A 92 -22.22 -12.76 29.13
CA GLY A 92 -23.45 -13.41 29.55
C GLY A 92 -23.83 -13.12 30.99
N SER A 93 -24.95 -13.70 31.42
CA SER A 93 -25.46 -13.59 32.78
C SER A 93 -24.99 -14.78 33.62
N ILE A 94 -24.28 -14.51 34.72
CA ILE A 94 -23.89 -15.51 35.72
C ILE A 94 -25.10 -15.72 36.66
N PRO A 95 -25.64 -16.95 36.78
CA PRO A 95 -26.88 -17.19 37.53
C PRO A 95 -26.82 -16.76 39.01
N ALA A 96 -27.96 -16.34 39.56
CA ALA A 96 -28.08 -16.01 40.98
C ALA A 96 -27.64 -17.19 41.87
N GLY A 97 -26.88 -16.89 42.93
CA GLY A 97 -26.30 -17.90 43.83
C GLY A 97 -24.92 -18.42 43.40
N GLN A 98 -24.48 -18.18 42.16
CA GLN A 98 -23.11 -18.45 41.72
C GLN A 98 -22.14 -17.34 42.16
N TYR A 99 -20.85 -17.68 42.29
CA TYR A 99 -19.81 -16.71 42.61
C TYR A 99 -19.65 -15.72 41.45
N GLY A 100 -19.89 -14.44 41.71
CA GLY A 100 -19.89 -13.41 40.66
C GLY A 100 -21.21 -13.32 39.89
N ALA A 101 -22.34 -13.73 40.48
CA ALA A 101 -23.66 -13.54 39.87
C ALA A 101 -23.89 -12.09 39.40
N GLY A 102 -24.34 -11.94 38.15
CA GLY A 102 -24.43 -10.66 37.46
C GLY A 102 -24.22 -10.76 35.96
N ASP A 103 -24.49 -9.67 35.24
CA ASP A 103 -24.23 -9.60 33.80
C ASP A 103 -22.77 -9.20 33.54
N VAL A 104 -22.12 -9.91 32.62
CA VAL A 104 -20.75 -9.66 32.19
C VAL A 104 -20.73 -9.35 30.70
N ILE A 105 -20.12 -8.23 30.32
CA ILE A 105 -19.80 -7.91 28.92
C ILE A 105 -18.31 -7.60 28.77
N VAL A 106 -17.75 -7.82 27.58
CA VAL A 106 -16.39 -7.41 27.22
C VAL A 106 -16.42 -5.93 26.83
N TRP A 107 -16.01 -5.07 27.76
CA TRP A 107 -16.02 -3.62 27.59
C TRP A 107 -14.85 -3.11 26.75
N ASP A 108 -13.68 -3.73 26.85
CA ASP A 108 -12.52 -3.42 26.00
C ASP A 108 -11.65 -4.66 25.88
N ARG A 109 -10.87 -4.75 24.81
CA ARG A 109 -9.91 -5.84 24.58
C ARG A 109 -8.79 -5.35 23.68
N GLY A 110 -7.65 -6.00 23.76
CA GLY A 110 -6.54 -5.70 22.88
C GLY A 110 -5.25 -6.38 23.30
N VAL A 111 -4.13 -5.75 22.99
CA VAL A 111 -2.80 -6.20 23.41
C VAL A 111 -2.21 -5.22 24.41
N TRP A 112 -1.51 -5.76 25.40
CA TRP A 112 -0.71 -4.95 26.31
C TRP A 112 0.78 -5.22 26.06
N GLN A 113 1.58 -4.17 26.14
CA GLN A 113 3.02 -4.23 25.94
C GLN A 113 3.70 -3.82 27.25
N PRO A 114 4.30 -4.75 28.00
CA PRO A 114 5.04 -4.40 29.20
C PRO A 114 6.29 -3.59 28.82
N HIS A 115 6.60 -2.55 29.60
CA HIS A 115 7.78 -1.71 29.40
C HIS A 115 9.07 -2.38 29.90
N ASP A 116 8.92 -3.29 30.87
CA ASP A 116 9.98 -4.10 31.46
C ASP A 116 9.64 -5.60 31.36
N ASP A 117 10.47 -6.47 31.92
CA ASP A 117 10.14 -7.90 32.07
C ASP A 117 8.84 -8.07 32.90
N PRO A 118 7.75 -8.59 32.31
CA PRO A 118 6.43 -8.56 32.96
C PRO A 118 6.37 -9.48 34.19
N GLN A 119 7.10 -10.60 34.21
CA GLN A 119 7.16 -11.49 35.36
C GLN A 119 7.82 -10.80 36.56
N LYS A 120 8.99 -10.19 36.34
CA LYS A 120 9.72 -9.45 37.39
C LYS A 120 8.94 -8.24 37.86
N ALA A 121 8.36 -7.47 36.94
CA ALA A 121 7.59 -6.27 37.25
C ALA A 121 6.31 -6.58 38.05
N TYR A 122 5.59 -7.64 37.68
CA TYR A 122 4.42 -8.12 38.44
C TYR A 122 4.81 -8.60 39.84
N ALA A 123 5.89 -9.39 39.96
CA ALA A 123 6.40 -9.85 41.26
C ALA A 123 6.82 -8.68 42.17
N ALA A 124 7.49 -7.68 41.61
CA ALA A 124 7.88 -6.45 42.30
C ALA A 124 6.68 -5.58 42.70
N GLY A 125 5.50 -5.79 42.11
CA GLY A 125 4.30 -5.02 42.41
C GLY A 125 4.22 -3.69 41.66
N LYS A 126 4.91 -3.55 40.52
CA LYS A 126 4.87 -2.33 39.69
C LYS A 126 5.00 -2.72 38.22
N LEU A 127 3.88 -2.70 37.52
CA LEU A 127 3.81 -2.93 36.09
C LEU A 127 3.65 -1.60 35.36
N LYS A 128 4.57 -1.27 34.46
CA LYS A 128 4.40 -0.22 33.46
C LYS A 128 4.16 -0.87 32.11
N PHE A 129 3.14 -0.40 31.38
CA PHE A 129 2.76 -1.00 30.12
C PHE A 129 1.97 -0.05 29.22
N THR A 130 2.00 -0.32 27.92
CA THR A 130 1.15 0.34 26.93
C THR A 130 -0.05 -0.55 26.61
N LEU A 131 -1.25 0.00 26.62
CA LEU A 131 -2.46 -0.65 26.09
C LEU A 131 -2.67 -0.24 24.63
N VAL A 132 -3.04 -1.22 23.81
CA VAL A 132 -3.56 -1.01 22.46
C VAL A 132 -4.89 -1.75 22.38
N GLY A 133 -5.94 -1.09 22.87
CA GLY A 133 -7.31 -1.58 22.90
C GLY A 133 -8.23 -0.88 21.92
N GLU A 134 -9.46 -1.36 21.86
CA GLU A 134 -10.54 -0.75 21.08
C GLU A 134 -11.01 0.57 21.74
N LYS A 135 -10.91 0.67 23.08
CA LYS A 135 -11.25 1.88 23.84
C LYS A 135 -10.07 2.53 24.54
N LEU A 136 -9.29 1.76 25.30
CA LEU A 136 -8.11 2.28 25.99
C LEU A 136 -6.86 2.14 25.12
N ALA A 137 -6.13 3.24 25.00
CA ALA A 137 -4.83 3.29 24.35
C ALA A 137 -3.82 4.09 25.19
N GLY A 138 -2.53 3.90 24.91
CA GLY A 138 -1.45 4.66 25.53
C GLY A 138 -0.87 3.97 26.77
N ASP A 139 -0.05 4.71 27.52
CA ASP A 139 0.75 4.22 28.63
C ASP A 139 0.00 4.25 29.96
N TRP A 140 0.18 3.20 30.75
CA TRP A 140 -0.45 2.95 32.04
C TRP A 140 0.54 2.35 33.04
N THR A 141 0.26 2.58 34.31
CA THR A 141 0.96 1.95 35.42
C THR A 141 -0.03 1.26 36.35
N LEU A 142 0.28 0.03 36.74
CA LEU A 142 -0.39 -0.72 37.79
C LEU A 142 0.57 -0.95 38.96
N VAL A 143 0.30 -0.32 40.12
CA VAL A 143 1.19 -0.39 41.31
C VAL A 143 0.48 -1.02 42.50
N ARG A 144 1.11 -2.02 43.12
CA ARG A 144 0.66 -2.68 44.35
C ARG A 144 0.91 -1.76 45.54
N THR A 145 -0.13 -1.52 46.34
CA THR A 145 -0.02 -0.72 47.56
C THR A 145 0.43 -1.58 48.73
N ARG A 146 0.92 -0.94 49.81
CA ARG A 146 1.25 -1.62 51.08
C ARG A 146 0.05 -1.71 52.04
N LEU A 147 -1.12 -1.21 51.63
CA LEU A 147 -2.34 -1.21 52.44
C LEU A 147 -2.98 -2.60 52.36
N LYS A 148 -3.25 -3.22 53.51
CA LYS A 148 -4.10 -4.42 53.57
C LYS A 148 -5.55 -4.00 53.32
N GLY A 149 -6.19 -4.61 52.31
CA GLY A 149 -7.61 -4.39 52.03
C GLY A 149 -8.53 -5.15 52.98
N SER A 150 -9.84 -5.14 52.70
CA SER A 150 -10.77 -6.04 53.38
C SER A 150 -10.48 -7.50 53.03
N GLY A 151 -9.81 -8.21 53.95
CA GLY A 151 -9.35 -9.60 53.80
C GLY A 151 -7.92 -9.73 53.22
N ASP A 152 -7.55 -10.93 52.78
CA ASP A 152 -6.21 -11.26 52.24
C ASP A 152 -5.95 -10.72 50.81
N LYS A 153 -6.83 -9.88 50.25
CA LYS A 153 -6.73 -9.41 48.85
C LYS A 153 -5.75 -8.23 48.72
N GLN A 154 -4.83 -8.34 47.78
CA GLN A 154 -3.85 -7.29 47.46
C GLN A 154 -4.53 -6.12 46.73
N GLN A 155 -4.25 -4.90 47.18
CA GLN A 155 -4.72 -3.67 46.54
C GLN A 155 -3.68 -3.11 45.57
N TRP A 156 -4.13 -2.70 44.40
CA TRP A 156 -3.34 -2.05 43.37
C TRP A 156 -3.97 -0.72 42.95
N LEU A 157 -3.21 0.12 42.27
CA LEU A 157 -3.68 1.35 41.64
C LEU A 157 -3.40 1.28 40.14
N LEU A 158 -4.42 1.41 39.31
CA LEU A 158 -4.30 1.64 37.87
C LEU A 158 -4.26 3.16 37.62
N ILE A 159 -3.23 3.61 36.92
CA ILE A 159 -2.93 5.02 36.71
C ILE A 159 -2.64 5.22 35.22
N LYS A 160 -3.28 6.21 34.59
CA LYS A 160 -2.94 6.64 33.24
C LYS A 160 -1.67 7.47 33.28
N GLU A 161 -0.69 7.18 32.42
CA GLU A 161 0.51 8.01 32.29
C GLU A 161 0.22 9.24 31.41
N GLN A 162 1.03 10.30 31.59
CA GLN A 162 0.94 11.52 30.80
C GLN A 162 1.45 11.27 29.38
N ASP A 163 0.53 11.03 28.43
CA ASP A 163 0.83 10.84 27.01
C ASP A 163 -0.23 11.53 26.13
N GLN A 164 -0.21 11.26 24.81
CA GLN A 164 -1.13 11.86 23.84
C GLN A 164 -2.60 11.41 24.00
N GLN A 165 -2.87 10.32 24.74
CA GLN A 165 -4.21 9.81 25.00
C GLN A 165 -4.76 10.25 26.36
N ALA A 166 -3.93 10.86 27.21
CA ALA A 166 -4.35 11.42 28.48
C ALA A 166 -5.33 12.58 28.27
N ARG A 167 -6.45 12.55 29.01
CA ARG A 167 -7.50 13.57 28.95
C ARG A 167 -8.05 13.87 30.35
N PRO A 168 -8.25 15.14 30.73
CA PRO A 168 -8.93 15.49 31.97
C PRO A 168 -10.33 14.87 32.05
N SER A 169 -10.73 14.38 33.21
CA SER A 169 -12.06 13.75 33.35
C SER A 169 -13.22 14.73 33.21
N SER A 170 -12.95 16.04 33.37
CA SER A 170 -13.93 17.11 33.11
C SER A 170 -14.34 17.18 31.64
N ASP A 171 -13.43 16.78 30.74
CA ASP A 171 -13.59 16.96 29.30
C ASP A 171 -14.15 15.67 28.67
N TYR A 172 -13.70 14.51 29.16
CA TYR A 172 -14.08 13.22 28.61
C TYR A 172 -13.98 12.07 29.62
N ASP A 173 -15.12 11.55 30.05
CA ASP A 173 -15.21 10.31 30.85
C ASP A 173 -15.49 9.11 29.93
N ILE A 174 -14.46 8.28 29.71
CA ILE A 174 -14.53 7.16 28.77
C ILE A 174 -15.55 6.09 29.20
N VAL A 175 -15.74 5.85 30.50
CA VAL A 175 -16.67 4.81 30.95
C VAL A 175 -18.13 5.22 30.74
N GLN A 176 -18.41 6.52 30.68
CA GLN A 176 -19.72 7.07 30.33
C GLN A 176 -19.90 7.21 28.82
N ALA A 177 -18.87 7.69 28.12
CA ALA A 177 -18.94 7.93 26.67
C ALA A 177 -19.02 6.62 25.86
N GLN A 178 -18.44 5.53 26.37
CA GLN A 178 -18.38 4.25 25.66
C GLN A 178 -18.81 3.07 26.55
N PRO A 179 -20.09 2.97 26.97
CA PRO A 179 -20.52 2.02 28.00
C PRO A 179 -20.78 0.59 27.49
N ARG A 180 -20.84 0.38 26.17
CA ARG A 180 -21.29 -0.85 25.48
C ARG A 180 -20.16 -1.86 25.23
N SER A 181 -20.50 -3.11 24.92
CA SER A 181 -19.54 -4.15 24.57
C SER A 181 -18.80 -3.85 23.27
N VAL A 182 -17.54 -4.27 23.15
CA VAL A 182 -16.79 -4.26 21.88
C VAL A 182 -17.06 -5.49 21.01
N LEU A 183 -17.67 -6.54 21.56
CA LEU A 183 -18.01 -7.77 20.83
C LEU A 183 -19.44 -7.78 20.33
N SER A 184 -20.38 -7.42 21.20
CA SER A 184 -21.82 -7.52 20.94
C SER A 184 -22.53 -6.18 20.86
N ASP A 185 -21.84 -5.07 21.17
CA ASP A 185 -22.43 -3.74 21.36
C ASP A 185 -23.52 -3.68 22.46
N ALA A 186 -23.63 -4.73 23.28
CA ALA A 186 -24.61 -4.82 24.36
C ALA A 186 -24.23 -3.95 25.57
N SER A 187 -25.23 -3.50 26.33
CA SER A 187 -25.05 -2.95 27.69
C SER A 187 -25.39 -3.99 28.75
N VAL A 188 -24.67 -3.99 29.87
CA VAL A 188 -25.08 -4.70 31.09
C VAL A 188 -26.49 -4.27 31.51
N GLY A 189 -27.33 -5.23 31.92
CA GLY A 189 -28.74 -4.99 32.28
C GLY A 189 -29.74 -5.04 31.11
N THR A 190 -29.29 -5.34 29.89
CA THR A 190 -30.19 -5.53 28.73
C THR A 190 -30.51 -7.03 28.56
N PRO A 191 -31.78 -7.49 28.65
CA PRO A 191 -32.08 -8.90 28.66
C PRO A 191 -31.71 -9.56 27.32
N THR A 192 -30.68 -10.40 27.31
CA THR A 192 -30.45 -11.32 26.19
C THR A 192 -31.43 -12.48 26.37
N THR A 193 -32.39 -12.64 25.47
CA THR A 193 -33.31 -13.78 25.46
C THR A 193 -32.52 -15.07 25.26
N ALA A 194 -32.21 -15.73 26.37
CA ALA A 194 -31.51 -17.01 26.42
C ALA A 194 -32.40 -18.10 25.79
N ALA A 195 -32.02 -18.58 24.61
CA ALA A 195 -32.56 -19.82 24.07
C ALA A 195 -31.98 -21.02 24.85
N LYS A 196 -32.86 -21.77 25.53
CA LYS A 196 -32.53 -22.97 26.33
C LYS A 196 -31.79 -24.04 25.50
N PRO A 197 -30.87 -24.81 26.13
CA PRO A 197 -30.11 -25.86 25.46
C PRO A 197 -30.95 -27.14 25.34
N SER A 198 -31.04 -27.70 24.13
CA SER A 198 -31.53 -29.08 23.93
C SER A 198 -30.36 -29.99 23.54
N ALA A 199 -30.49 -31.23 24.00
CA ALA A 199 -29.43 -32.19 24.23
C ALA A 199 -28.69 -32.69 22.97
N LYS A 200 -27.45 -33.14 23.23
CA LYS A 200 -26.47 -33.75 22.33
C LYS A 200 -27.09 -34.67 21.25
N LYS A 201 -26.77 -34.38 19.98
CA LYS A 201 -26.34 -35.39 18.98
C LYS A 201 -25.24 -34.81 18.08
N ALA A 202 -24.29 -35.67 17.75
CA ALA A 202 -22.97 -35.34 17.22
C ALA A 202 -22.97 -34.70 15.82
N SER A 203 -21.95 -33.83 15.62
CA SER A 203 -21.32 -33.40 14.36
C SER A 203 -22.21 -32.92 13.20
N ARG A 204 -22.36 -31.59 13.08
CA ARG A 204 -22.32 -30.84 11.80
C ARG A 204 -22.11 -29.34 12.06
N LYS A 205 -21.17 -28.73 11.33
CA LYS A 205 -20.82 -27.29 11.41
C LYS A 205 -22.08 -26.42 11.26
N LYS A 206 -22.41 -25.61 12.28
CA LYS A 206 -23.48 -24.59 12.22
C LYS A 206 -23.05 -23.45 11.30
N THR A 207 -23.76 -23.26 10.19
CA THR A 207 -23.79 -22.04 9.39
C THR A 207 -24.60 -20.98 10.16
N LEU A 208 -24.04 -19.79 10.37
CA LEU A 208 -24.74 -18.62 10.92
C LEU A 208 -25.82 -18.15 9.92
N ALA A 209 -27.00 -17.74 10.41
CA ALA A 209 -28.10 -17.26 9.58
C ALA A 209 -27.77 -15.91 8.91
N LEU A 210 -28.22 -15.70 7.66
CA LEU A 210 -27.96 -14.50 6.87
C LEU A 210 -28.70 -13.28 7.46
N PRO A 211 -28.01 -12.18 7.84
CA PRO A 211 -28.65 -11.02 8.45
C PRO A 211 -29.59 -10.26 7.49
N ASP A 212 -30.64 -9.66 8.02
CA ASP A 212 -31.63 -8.88 7.25
C ASP A 212 -31.06 -7.59 6.69
N GLN A 213 -30.26 -6.89 7.48
CA GLN A 213 -29.58 -5.66 7.11
C GLN A 213 -28.07 -5.86 7.23
N PHE A 214 -27.33 -5.17 6.35
CA PHE A 214 -25.88 -5.27 6.30
C PHE A 214 -25.29 -3.92 5.91
N ALA A 215 -24.29 -3.47 6.66
CA ALA A 215 -23.57 -2.23 6.36
C ALA A 215 -22.22 -2.52 5.69
N PRO A 216 -21.81 -1.70 4.70
CA PRO A 216 -20.55 -1.90 4.01
C PRO A 216 -19.34 -1.53 4.88
N GLN A 217 -18.19 -2.14 4.62
CA GLN A 217 -16.91 -1.69 5.18
C GLN A 217 -16.48 -0.38 4.52
N LEU A 218 -15.94 0.55 5.32
CA LEU A 218 -15.57 1.90 4.86
C LEU A 218 -14.06 2.12 4.87
N ALA A 219 -13.53 2.64 3.75
CA ALA A 219 -12.10 2.88 3.58
C ALA A 219 -11.63 4.23 4.15
N THR A 220 -10.47 4.26 4.81
CA THR A 220 -9.82 5.44 5.40
C THR A 220 -8.96 6.20 4.38
N LEU A 221 -9.08 7.53 4.31
CA LEU A 221 -8.23 8.36 3.43
C LEU A 221 -6.81 8.47 4.00
N VAL A 222 -5.81 8.16 3.18
CA VAL A 222 -4.39 8.24 3.52
C VAL A 222 -3.63 9.03 2.45
N ASP A 223 -2.55 9.69 2.85
CA ASP A 223 -1.70 10.50 1.96
C ASP A 223 -0.76 9.65 1.09
N HIS A 224 -0.33 8.50 1.58
CA HIS A 224 0.44 7.50 0.85
C HIS A 224 0.10 6.09 1.34
N ALA A 225 0.45 5.09 0.55
CA ALA A 225 0.25 3.71 0.91
C ALA A 225 1.05 3.37 2.20
N PRO A 226 0.39 2.91 3.28
CA PRO A 226 1.05 2.47 4.51
C PRO A 226 1.77 1.14 4.30
N GLU A 227 2.87 0.93 5.01
CA GLU A 227 3.62 -0.32 4.96
C GLU A 227 2.76 -1.54 5.33
N GLY A 228 3.01 -2.68 4.69
CA GLY A 228 2.31 -3.94 4.91
C GLY A 228 1.95 -4.67 3.62
N ASN A 229 1.33 -5.83 3.77
CA ASN A 229 0.77 -6.56 2.63
C ASN A 229 -0.63 -6.01 2.33
N TRP A 230 -0.78 -5.40 1.16
CA TRP A 230 -2.01 -4.77 0.71
C TRP A 230 -2.37 -5.25 -0.69
N LEU A 231 -3.65 -5.51 -0.90
CA LEU A 231 -4.26 -5.77 -2.19
C LEU A 231 -4.92 -4.49 -2.66
N TYR A 232 -4.49 -3.95 -3.79
CA TYR A 232 -5.10 -2.73 -4.32
C TYR A 232 -6.06 -3.06 -5.44
N GLU A 233 -7.16 -2.33 -5.46
CA GLU A 233 -8.18 -2.40 -6.50
C GLU A 233 -8.45 -0.99 -7.04
N ILE A 234 -9.02 -0.92 -8.24
CA ILE A 234 -9.48 0.36 -8.80
C ILE A 234 -10.48 0.97 -7.82
N LYS A 235 -10.29 2.24 -7.48
CA LYS A 235 -11.36 3.00 -6.83
C LYS A 235 -12.35 3.41 -7.92
N PHE A 236 -13.46 2.69 -7.97
CA PHE A 236 -14.55 2.99 -8.88
C PHE A 236 -15.26 4.29 -8.45
N ASP A 237 -15.77 5.01 -9.45
CA ASP A 237 -16.59 6.20 -9.27
C ASP A 237 -18.03 5.86 -9.63
N GLY A 238 -18.83 5.54 -8.60
CA GLY A 238 -20.15 4.95 -8.76
C GLY A 238 -21.00 5.05 -7.50
N TYR A 239 -22.05 4.22 -7.45
CA TYR A 239 -22.82 4.01 -6.23
C TYR A 239 -22.44 2.68 -5.58
N ARG A 240 -22.08 2.73 -4.30
CA ARG A 240 -21.86 1.55 -3.47
C ARG A 240 -23.16 0.75 -3.36
N MET A 241 -23.10 -0.52 -3.71
CA MET A 241 -24.26 -1.40 -3.76
C MET A 241 -23.97 -2.71 -3.01
N LEU A 242 -24.94 -3.18 -2.24
CA LEU A 242 -24.92 -4.45 -1.54
C LEU A 242 -26.01 -5.35 -2.11
N ALA A 243 -25.63 -6.54 -2.58
CA ALA A 243 -26.58 -7.52 -3.07
C ALA A 243 -26.90 -8.56 -1.99
N ARG A 244 -28.16 -8.61 -1.54
CA ARG A 244 -28.67 -9.70 -0.71
C ARG A 244 -29.30 -10.75 -1.60
N ILE A 245 -28.89 -11.99 -1.42
CA ILE A 245 -29.54 -13.16 -2.00
C ILE A 245 -30.09 -13.94 -0.82
N ARG A 246 -31.40 -14.17 -0.77
CA ARG A 246 -32.04 -15.00 0.26
C ARG A 246 -33.11 -15.84 -0.40
N ASP A 247 -33.06 -17.16 -0.18
CA ASP A 247 -34.02 -18.09 -0.77
C ASP A 247 -34.19 -17.91 -2.31
N GLY A 248 -33.12 -17.49 -2.99
CA GLY A 248 -33.11 -17.20 -4.43
C GLY A 248 -33.69 -15.84 -4.86
N GLU A 249 -34.20 -15.03 -3.93
CA GLU A 249 -34.60 -13.64 -4.16
C GLU A 249 -33.38 -12.72 -4.07
N VAL A 250 -33.17 -11.86 -5.08
CA VAL A 250 -32.09 -10.87 -5.11
C VAL A 250 -32.65 -9.48 -4.83
N ARG A 251 -32.08 -8.80 -3.83
CA ARG A 251 -32.32 -7.38 -3.57
C ARG A 251 -31.03 -6.58 -3.53
N LEU A 252 -31.08 -5.36 -4.04
CA LEU A 252 -29.94 -4.46 -4.18
C LEU A 252 -30.12 -3.25 -3.26
N PHE A 253 -29.26 -3.13 -2.26
CA PHE A 253 -29.34 -2.08 -1.25
C PHE A 253 -28.21 -1.06 -1.43
N THR A 254 -28.55 0.22 -1.37
CA THR A 254 -27.55 1.30 -1.30
C THR A 254 -26.77 1.23 0.01
N ARG A 255 -25.68 2.01 0.10
CA ARG A 255 -24.90 2.17 1.33
C ARG A 255 -25.72 2.50 2.59
N ASN A 256 -26.85 3.21 2.45
CA ASN A 256 -27.71 3.61 3.57
C ASN A 256 -28.90 2.65 3.78
N GLY A 257 -28.92 1.50 3.08
CA GLY A 257 -29.93 0.46 3.23
C GLY A 257 -31.20 0.65 2.39
N HIS A 258 -31.26 1.65 1.49
CA HIS A 258 -32.40 1.81 0.58
C HIS A 258 -32.41 0.74 -0.50
N ASP A 259 -33.56 0.11 -0.73
CA ASP A 259 -33.76 -0.88 -1.79
C ASP A 259 -33.87 -0.20 -3.16
N TRP A 260 -32.91 -0.51 -4.05
CA TRP A 260 -32.80 -0.01 -5.42
C TRP A 260 -32.96 -1.13 -6.45
N THR A 261 -33.58 -2.26 -6.07
CA THR A 261 -33.77 -3.41 -6.96
C THR A 261 -34.51 -3.03 -8.25
N ASP A 262 -35.57 -2.23 -8.15
CA ASP A 262 -36.37 -1.77 -9.29
C ASP A 262 -35.60 -0.84 -10.24
N ARG A 263 -34.56 -0.17 -9.74
CA ARG A 263 -33.69 0.71 -10.54
C ARG A 263 -32.61 -0.08 -11.29
N LEU A 264 -32.31 -1.31 -10.85
CA LEU A 264 -31.24 -2.17 -11.37
C LEU A 264 -31.75 -3.58 -11.74
N PRO A 265 -32.85 -3.72 -12.52
CA PRO A 265 -33.52 -5.00 -12.73
C PRO A 265 -32.66 -6.00 -13.51
N ARG A 266 -31.77 -5.53 -14.39
CA ARG A 266 -30.88 -6.38 -15.18
C ARG A 266 -29.77 -6.99 -14.33
N GLN A 267 -29.21 -6.23 -13.40
CA GLN A 267 -28.17 -6.65 -12.48
C GLN A 267 -28.75 -7.64 -11.47
N ALA A 268 -29.95 -7.36 -10.94
CA ALA A 268 -30.68 -8.30 -10.08
C ALA A 268 -30.94 -9.64 -10.79
N LYS A 269 -31.43 -9.62 -12.03
CA LYS A 269 -31.64 -10.83 -12.84
C LYS A 269 -30.34 -11.58 -13.14
N ALA A 270 -29.24 -10.86 -13.41
CA ALA A 270 -27.94 -11.48 -13.65
C ALA A 270 -27.39 -12.17 -12.40
N LEU A 271 -27.58 -11.58 -11.21
CA LEU A 271 -27.21 -12.20 -9.93
C LEU A 271 -28.09 -13.41 -9.62
N GLN A 272 -29.39 -13.33 -9.91
CA GLN A 272 -30.31 -14.44 -9.69
C GLN A 272 -29.95 -15.65 -10.56
N ALA A 273 -29.46 -15.41 -11.79
CA ALA A 273 -28.99 -16.46 -12.69
C ALA A 273 -27.76 -17.24 -12.19
N LEU A 274 -27.00 -16.69 -11.23
CA LEU A 274 -25.90 -17.40 -10.58
C LEU A 274 -26.39 -18.56 -9.69
N LYS A 275 -27.66 -18.53 -9.28
CA LYS A 275 -28.30 -19.53 -8.40
C LYS A 275 -27.51 -19.74 -7.10
N LEU A 276 -26.94 -18.67 -6.55
CA LEU A 276 -26.28 -18.70 -5.25
C LEU A 276 -27.34 -18.91 -4.16
N LYS A 277 -26.95 -19.61 -3.09
CA LYS A 277 -27.73 -19.62 -1.84
C LYS A 277 -27.56 -18.30 -1.10
N ASP A 278 -28.12 -18.23 0.10
CA ASP A 278 -28.05 -17.10 1.01
C ASP A 278 -26.68 -16.41 1.04
N SER A 279 -26.61 -15.18 0.55
CA SER A 279 -25.36 -14.43 0.32
C SER A 279 -25.56 -12.93 0.49
N TRP A 280 -24.49 -12.25 0.90
CA TRP A 280 -24.33 -10.80 0.84
C TRP A 280 -23.07 -10.52 0.04
N LEU A 281 -23.22 -9.84 -1.09
CA LEU A 281 -22.11 -9.44 -1.96
C LEU A 281 -21.96 -7.93 -1.93
N ASP A 282 -20.72 -7.47 -2.01
CA ASP A 282 -20.36 -6.07 -1.89
C ASP A 282 -19.62 -5.59 -3.14
N GLY A 283 -20.06 -4.45 -3.68
CA GLY A 283 -19.60 -3.97 -4.97
C GLY A 283 -19.95 -2.50 -5.24
N GLU A 284 -19.56 -2.01 -6.42
CA GLU A 284 -19.88 -0.69 -6.92
C GLU A 284 -20.61 -0.81 -8.26
N VAL A 285 -21.72 -0.10 -8.44
CA VAL A 285 -22.35 0.07 -9.76
C VAL A 285 -21.80 1.30 -10.46
N VAL A 286 -21.37 1.12 -11.70
CA VAL A 286 -20.76 2.17 -12.54
C VAL A 286 -21.37 2.17 -13.94
N SER A 287 -21.32 3.31 -14.61
CA SER A 287 -21.50 3.39 -16.06
C SER A 287 -20.12 3.53 -16.70
N LEU A 288 -19.88 2.89 -17.84
CA LEU A 288 -18.59 3.00 -18.55
C LEU A 288 -18.75 3.90 -19.78
N ASN A 289 -17.77 4.78 -20.01
CA ASN A 289 -17.71 5.58 -21.23
C ASN A 289 -17.15 4.78 -22.43
N GLY A 290 -17.00 5.43 -23.59
CA GLY A 290 -16.50 4.81 -24.83
C GLY A 290 -15.09 4.19 -24.70
N ASP A 291 -14.28 4.67 -23.76
CA ASP A 291 -12.94 4.16 -23.46
C ASP A 291 -12.93 3.06 -22.38
N GLY A 292 -14.13 2.67 -21.89
CA GLY A 292 -14.28 1.64 -20.87
C GLY A 292 -13.98 2.11 -19.43
N LEU A 293 -13.87 3.41 -19.19
CA LEU A 293 -13.63 4.01 -17.87
C LEU A 293 -14.94 4.39 -17.17
N PRO A 294 -15.01 4.33 -15.82
CA PRO A 294 -16.19 4.79 -15.08
C PRO A 294 -16.53 6.26 -15.33
N ASP A 295 -17.79 6.52 -15.69
CA ASP A 295 -18.36 7.85 -15.87
C ASP A 295 -19.58 8.02 -14.96
N PHE A 296 -19.40 8.80 -13.89
CA PHE A 296 -20.42 9.03 -12.89
C PHE A 296 -21.56 9.94 -13.37
N GLN A 297 -21.29 10.89 -14.26
CA GLN A 297 -22.34 11.76 -14.81
C GLN A 297 -23.26 10.94 -15.71
N ALA A 298 -22.69 10.05 -16.52
CA ALA A 298 -23.46 9.09 -17.31
C ALA A 298 -24.29 8.15 -16.41
N LEU A 299 -23.76 7.74 -15.25
CA LEU A 299 -24.48 6.90 -14.28
C LEU A 299 -25.71 7.63 -13.68
N GLN A 300 -25.59 8.91 -13.34
CA GLN A 300 -26.74 9.70 -12.85
C GLN A 300 -27.82 9.85 -13.91
N ASN A 301 -27.41 10.24 -15.11
CA ASN A 301 -28.33 10.38 -16.24
C ASN A 301 -29.07 9.05 -16.52
N ALA A 302 -28.39 7.91 -16.38
CA ALA A 302 -29.00 6.59 -16.54
C ALA A 302 -30.12 6.32 -15.51
N PHE A 303 -29.95 6.75 -14.26
CA PHE A 303 -30.99 6.63 -13.23
C PHE A 303 -32.14 7.62 -13.43
N ASP A 304 -31.86 8.84 -13.87
CA ASP A 304 -32.88 9.88 -14.09
C ASP A 304 -33.74 9.60 -15.34
N ILE A 305 -33.16 9.02 -16.38
CA ILE A 305 -33.82 8.70 -17.67
C ILE A 305 -34.40 7.26 -17.66
N GLY A 306 -34.10 6.45 -16.65
CA GLY A 306 -34.59 5.06 -16.53
C GLY A 306 -33.97 4.07 -17.53
N ARG A 307 -32.86 4.42 -18.18
CA ARG A 307 -32.13 3.57 -19.15
C ARG A 307 -30.91 2.92 -18.49
N SER A 308 -31.08 1.71 -17.97
CA SER A 308 -30.04 0.92 -17.28
C SER A 308 -29.15 0.08 -18.20
N LEU A 309 -29.07 0.40 -19.50
CA LEU A 309 -28.49 -0.48 -20.52
C LEU A 309 -26.96 -0.70 -20.35
N ASP A 310 -26.24 0.29 -19.84
CA ASP A 310 -24.77 0.30 -19.78
C ASP A 310 -24.20 0.26 -18.35
N ILE A 311 -25.04 -0.04 -17.35
CA ILE A 311 -24.61 -0.11 -15.95
C ILE A 311 -23.95 -1.46 -15.67
N VAL A 312 -22.71 -1.42 -15.21
CA VAL A 312 -21.92 -2.60 -14.80
C VAL A 312 -21.81 -2.63 -13.28
N TYR A 313 -21.97 -3.81 -12.68
CA TYR A 313 -21.78 -4.03 -11.25
C TYR A 313 -20.45 -4.73 -11.00
N TYR A 314 -19.47 -3.98 -10.49
CA TYR A 314 -18.18 -4.51 -10.06
C TYR A 314 -18.27 -5.02 -8.62
N LEU A 315 -18.10 -6.32 -8.43
CA LEU A 315 -18.13 -6.99 -7.13
C LEU A 315 -16.70 -7.22 -6.64
N PHE A 316 -16.42 -6.88 -5.39
CA PHE A 316 -15.06 -6.94 -4.83
C PHE A 316 -14.94 -7.65 -3.48
N ASP A 317 -16.05 -7.96 -2.80
CA ASP A 317 -16.03 -8.77 -1.58
C ASP A 317 -17.36 -9.55 -1.39
N ALA A 318 -17.32 -10.61 -0.60
CA ALA A 318 -18.47 -11.47 -0.30
C ALA A 318 -18.50 -11.83 1.20
N PRO A 319 -18.97 -10.92 2.07
CA PRO A 319 -19.06 -11.17 3.51
C PRO A 319 -19.87 -12.41 3.89
N PHE A 320 -20.91 -12.73 3.11
CA PHE A 320 -21.65 -13.98 3.21
C PHE A 320 -21.75 -14.60 1.81
N LEU A 321 -21.44 -15.88 1.68
CA LEU A 321 -21.51 -16.56 0.39
C LEU A 321 -21.96 -18.00 0.57
N GLU A 322 -22.99 -18.38 -0.19
CA GLU A 322 -23.51 -19.76 -0.26
C GLU A 322 -23.91 -20.33 1.11
N GLY A 323 -24.53 -19.49 1.96
CA GLY A 323 -24.99 -19.83 3.31
C GLY A 323 -23.90 -19.79 4.39
N ARG A 324 -22.67 -19.39 4.06
CA ARG A 324 -21.56 -19.27 5.01
C ARG A 324 -21.24 -17.81 5.31
N ASP A 325 -21.11 -17.49 6.59
CA ASP A 325 -20.49 -16.25 7.05
C ASP A 325 -18.97 -16.34 6.83
N GLN A 326 -18.45 -15.45 5.97
CA GLN A 326 -17.04 -15.37 5.63
C GLN A 326 -16.36 -14.15 6.25
N ARG A 327 -17.04 -13.32 7.06
CA ARG A 327 -16.48 -12.06 7.55
C ARG A 327 -15.16 -12.22 8.30
N GLN A 328 -14.99 -13.32 9.02
CA GLN A 328 -13.75 -13.63 9.75
C GLN A 328 -12.70 -14.35 8.90
N ASP A 329 -13.05 -14.79 7.69
CA ASP A 329 -12.08 -15.38 6.77
C ASP A 329 -11.15 -14.28 6.21
N PRO A 330 -9.86 -14.58 5.98
CA PRO A 330 -8.92 -13.70 5.29
C PRO A 330 -9.47 -13.14 3.97
N LEU A 331 -9.19 -11.86 3.71
CA LEU A 331 -9.59 -11.13 2.49
C LEU A 331 -9.38 -11.92 1.20
N GLU A 332 -8.23 -12.58 1.06
CA GLU A 332 -7.85 -13.38 -0.11
C GLU A 332 -8.81 -14.55 -0.32
N LYS A 333 -9.22 -15.20 0.77
CA LYS A 333 -10.15 -16.33 0.71
C LYS A 333 -11.54 -15.87 0.29
N ARG A 334 -12.01 -14.74 0.82
CA ARG A 334 -13.32 -14.17 0.44
C ARG A 334 -13.33 -13.77 -1.03
N ARG A 335 -12.28 -13.08 -1.49
CA ARG A 335 -12.11 -12.66 -2.89
C ARG A 335 -12.01 -13.85 -3.84
N ALA A 336 -11.23 -14.87 -3.50
CA ALA A 336 -11.13 -16.09 -4.30
C ALA A 336 -12.48 -16.83 -4.39
N ALA A 337 -13.23 -16.89 -3.28
CA ALA A 337 -14.56 -17.51 -3.25
C ALA A 337 -15.57 -16.72 -4.11
N LEU A 338 -15.56 -15.38 -4.01
CA LEU A 338 -16.37 -14.51 -4.87
C LEU A 338 -16.01 -14.70 -6.36
N LYS A 339 -14.73 -14.71 -6.70
CA LYS A 339 -14.26 -14.91 -8.08
C LYS A 339 -14.75 -16.25 -8.64
N ALA A 340 -14.68 -17.32 -7.84
CA ALA A 340 -15.19 -18.64 -8.21
C ALA A 340 -16.72 -18.66 -8.39
N ALA A 341 -17.46 -17.94 -7.54
CA ALA A 341 -18.92 -17.79 -7.68
C ALA A 341 -19.30 -17.04 -8.97
N LEU A 342 -18.56 -15.98 -9.30
CA LEU A 342 -18.80 -15.16 -10.50
C LEU A 342 -18.35 -15.82 -11.80
N ALA A 343 -17.39 -16.75 -11.77
CA ALA A 343 -16.97 -17.51 -12.95
C ALA A 343 -18.11 -18.33 -13.59
N ARG A 344 -19.20 -18.58 -12.84
CA ARG A 344 -20.43 -19.22 -13.35
C ARG A 344 -21.28 -18.28 -14.21
N SER A 345 -21.07 -16.97 -14.11
CA SER A 345 -21.81 -15.96 -14.89
C SER A 345 -21.29 -15.90 -16.33
N LYS A 346 -22.23 -15.83 -17.28
CA LYS A 346 -21.95 -15.44 -18.67
C LYS A 346 -22.28 -13.96 -18.94
N SER A 347 -22.80 -13.24 -17.95
CA SER A 347 -23.27 -11.86 -18.10
C SER A 347 -22.11 -10.88 -18.01
N LYS A 348 -22.01 -9.97 -18.99
CA LYS A 348 -21.04 -8.85 -18.97
C LYS A 348 -21.40 -7.76 -17.95
N LEU A 349 -22.59 -7.82 -17.35
CA LEU A 349 -23.10 -6.86 -16.38
C LEU A 349 -22.53 -7.06 -14.97
N LEU A 350 -22.01 -8.26 -14.67
CA LEU A 350 -21.37 -8.56 -13.39
C LEU A 350 -19.88 -8.76 -13.66
N ARG A 351 -19.04 -8.00 -12.97
CA ARG A 351 -17.59 -8.12 -13.10
C ARG A 351 -16.95 -8.30 -11.73
N PHE A 352 -15.95 -9.16 -11.65
CA PHE A 352 -15.09 -9.21 -10.48
C PHE A 352 -14.07 -8.07 -10.55
N SER A 353 -13.91 -7.31 -9.47
CA SER A 353 -12.85 -6.32 -9.35
C SER A 353 -11.53 -7.03 -9.05
N GLU A 354 -10.66 -7.16 -10.05
CA GLU A 354 -9.33 -7.74 -9.87
C GLU A 354 -8.45 -6.84 -9.00
N ALA A 355 -7.61 -7.46 -8.18
CA ALA A 355 -6.56 -6.73 -7.49
C ALA A 355 -5.37 -6.57 -8.45
N PHE A 356 -4.72 -5.41 -8.41
CA PHE A 356 -3.49 -5.19 -9.16
C PHE A 356 -2.39 -6.12 -8.63
N ALA A 357 -1.70 -6.80 -9.54
CA ALA A 357 -0.53 -7.60 -9.23
C ALA A 357 0.71 -6.71 -9.38
N ALA A 358 0.86 -5.73 -8.49
CA ALA A 358 1.96 -4.76 -8.50
C ALA A 358 2.26 -4.19 -7.10
N ASN A 359 3.38 -3.49 -6.91
CA ASN A 359 3.70 -2.84 -5.64
C ASN A 359 2.81 -1.61 -5.37
N GLN A 360 2.52 -1.35 -4.09
CA GLN A 360 1.67 -0.27 -3.57
C GLN A 360 1.97 1.15 -4.11
N HIS A 361 3.22 1.46 -4.45
CA HIS A 361 3.61 2.76 -5.01
C HIS A 361 3.33 2.84 -6.52
N ASP A 362 3.64 1.77 -7.25
CA ASP A 362 3.49 1.70 -8.71
C ASP A 362 2.01 1.67 -9.12
N ILE A 363 1.16 1.06 -8.29
CA ILE A 363 -0.30 1.01 -8.48
C ILE A 363 -0.92 2.40 -8.38
N PHE A 364 -0.46 3.23 -7.43
CA PHE A 364 -1.01 4.56 -7.26
C PHE A 364 -0.59 5.50 -8.39
N GLU A 365 0.68 5.48 -8.80
CA GLU A 365 1.16 6.27 -9.95
C GLU A 365 0.55 5.79 -11.28
N SER A 366 0.43 4.47 -11.50
CA SER A 366 -0.25 3.93 -12.67
C SER A 366 -1.74 4.31 -12.71
N ALA A 367 -2.41 4.32 -11.56
CA ALA A 367 -3.79 4.80 -11.48
C ALA A 367 -3.90 6.30 -11.80
N ARG A 368 -2.89 7.11 -11.46
CA ARG A 368 -2.82 8.53 -11.84
C ARG A 368 -2.63 8.71 -13.35
N ASP A 369 -1.75 7.92 -13.96
CA ASP A 369 -1.46 7.97 -15.39
C ASP A 369 -2.62 7.48 -16.24
N LEU A 370 -3.37 6.48 -15.76
CA LEU A 370 -4.61 6.00 -16.38
C LEU A 370 -5.83 6.91 -16.11
N ALA A 371 -5.60 8.09 -15.53
CA ALA A 371 -6.64 9.07 -15.18
C ALA A 371 -7.77 8.52 -14.26
N LEU A 372 -7.51 7.45 -13.52
CA LEU A 372 -8.45 6.89 -12.53
C LEU A 372 -8.59 7.86 -11.34
N GLU A 373 -9.70 7.75 -10.61
CA GLU A 373 -9.93 8.61 -9.45
C GLU A 373 -9.02 8.24 -8.26
N GLY A 374 -8.68 6.96 -8.12
CA GLY A 374 -7.84 6.46 -7.06
C GLY A 374 -7.72 4.95 -7.03
N VAL A 375 -7.15 4.44 -5.95
CA VAL A 375 -7.13 3.01 -5.63
C VAL A 375 -7.61 2.76 -4.21
N ILE A 376 -8.26 1.62 -4.01
CA ILE A 376 -8.63 1.11 -2.69
C ILE A 376 -7.60 0.05 -2.31
N GLY A 377 -6.81 0.32 -1.28
CA GLY A 377 -5.95 -0.70 -0.66
C GLY A 377 -6.74 -1.47 0.39
N LYS A 378 -6.66 -2.79 0.36
CA LYS A 378 -7.26 -3.67 1.36
C LYS A 378 -6.17 -4.56 1.96
N ARG A 379 -6.03 -4.58 3.28
CA ARG A 379 -4.95 -5.28 3.96
C ARG A 379 -5.12 -6.80 3.78
N ALA A 380 -4.06 -7.44 3.31
CA ALA A 380 -3.97 -8.89 3.22
C ALA A 380 -4.26 -9.54 4.57
N GLY A 381 -5.03 -10.64 4.58
CA GLY A 381 -5.42 -11.33 5.80
C GLY A 381 -6.50 -10.65 6.64
N SER A 382 -6.96 -9.43 6.30
CA SER A 382 -7.91 -8.70 7.15
C SER A 382 -9.32 -9.32 7.13
N PRO A 383 -10.06 -9.29 8.26
CA PRO A 383 -11.48 -9.62 8.27
C PRO A 383 -12.28 -8.52 7.54
N TYR A 384 -13.54 -8.83 7.24
CA TYR A 384 -14.51 -7.84 6.81
C TYR A 384 -15.22 -7.26 8.03
N VAL A 385 -15.13 -5.93 8.21
CA VAL A 385 -15.74 -5.23 9.34
C VAL A 385 -16.69 -4.17 8.80
N SER A 386 -17.97 -4.22 9.19
CA SER A 386 -19.01 -3.28 8.77
C SER A 386 -18.89 -1.89 9.43
N SER A 387 -17.67 -1.34 9.47
CA SER A 387 -17.34 -0.04 10.01
C SER A 387 -16.16 0.58 9.24
N ARG A 388 -15.74 1.79 9.64
CA ARG A 388 -14.52 2.40 9.12
C ARG A 388 -13.32 1.93 9.93
N ASN A 389 -12.34 1.37 9.26
CA ASN A 389 -11.07 0.99 9.88
C ASN A 389 -9.90 1.26 8.93
N THR A 390 -8.70 0.86 9.36
CA THR A 390 -7.44 1.03 8.63
C THR A 390 -7.03 -0.25 7.91
N ASP A 391 -7.95 -1.19 7.70
CA ASP A 391 -7.72 -2.36 6.85
C ASP A 391 -8.17 -2.09 5.42
N TRP A 392 -9.06 -1.12 5.22
CA TRP A 392 -9.37 -0.57 3.91
C TRP A 392 -8.91 0.88 3.89
N ILE A 393 -8.10 1.24 2.91
CA ILE A 393 -7.59 2.58 2.68
C ILE A 393 -8.00 3.06 1.29
N LYS A 394 -8.19 4.35 1.13
CA LYS A 394 -8.39 5.00 -0.17
C LYS A 394 -7.24 5.96 -0.42
N LEU A 395 -6.62 5.83 -1.59
CA LEU A 395 -5.58 6.71 -2.11
C LEU A 395 -6.17 7.43 -3.33
N LYS A 396 -6.25 8.76 -3.29
CA LYS A 396 -6.87 9.55 -4.37
C LYS A 396 -5.81 10.14 -5.29
N CYS A 397 -5.92 9.84 -6.58
CA CYS A 397 -5.02 10.31 -7.64
C CYS A 397 -5.20 11.80 -7.96
N ARG A 398 -6.42 12.30 -7.74
CA ARG A 398 -6.83 13.70 -7.93
C ARG A 398 -7.58 14.17 -6.70
N LEU A 399 -7.42 15.44 -6.32
CA LEU A 399 -8.21 16.01 -5.24
C LEU A 399 -9.64 16.23 -5.73
N ARG A 400 -10.51 15.32 -5.31
CA ARG A 400 -11.94 15.31 -5.60
C ARG A 400 -12.69 15.00 -4.31
N GLN A 401 -13.65 15.85 -3.98
CA GLN A 401 -14.40 15.77 -2.74
C GLN A 401 -15.83 16.29 -2.94
N GLU A 402 -16.72 15.87 -2.05
CA GLU A 402 -18.03 16.46 -1.89
C GLU A 402 -18.00 17.73 -1.02
N PHE A 403 -18.91 18.64 -1.36
CA PHE A 403 -19.10 19.93 -0.72
C PHE A 403 -20.59 20.21 -0.56
N VAL A 404 -20.95 20.87 0.52
CA VAL A 404 -22.29 21.42 0.73
C VAL A 404 -22.44 22.68 -0.12
N ILE A 405 -23.50 22.76 -0.92
CA ILE A 405 -23.80 23.95 -1.71
C ILE A 405 -24.59 24.91 -0.81
N VAL A 406 -24.00 26.08 -0.54
CA VAL A 406 -24.55 27.09 0.39
C VAL A 406 -25.05 28.35 -0.30
N GLY A 407 -24.77 28.47 -1.61
CA GLY A 407 -25.23 29.61 -2.38
C GLY A 407 -24.71 29.57 -3.81
N TYR A 408 -25.02 30.61 -4.58
CA TYR A 408 -24.52 30.80 -5.93
C TYR A 408 -24.35 32.29 -6.27
N THR A 409 -23.53 32.60 -7.27
CA THR A 409 -23.36 33.97 -7.77
C THR A 409 -24.24 34.23 -8.99
N ARG A 410 -24.51 35.51 -9.28
CA ARG A 410 -25.14 35.89 -10.56
C ARG A 410 -24.31 35.42 -11.77
N PRO A 411 -24.96 35.07 -12.88
CA PRO A 411 -24.26 34.74 -14.12
C PRO A 411 -23.52 35.95 -14.67
N GLN A 412 -22.47 35.71 -15.47
CA GLN A 412 -21.68 36.73 -16.16
C GLN A 412 -21.57 36.38 -17.65
N GLY A 413 -21.50 37.39 -18.51
CA GLY A 413 -21.42 37.21 -19.97
C GLY A 413 -22.68 36.56 -20.56
N SER A 414 -22.50 35.62 -21.49
CA SER A 414 -23.58 34.89 -22.18
C SER A 414 -24.16 33.70 -21.38
N ARG A 415 -23.72 33.50 -20.13
CA ARG A 415 -24.15 32.37 -19.28
C ARG A 415 -25.55 32.63 -18.70
N SER A 416 -26.41 31.60 -18.66
CA SER A 416 -27.74 31.63 -18.03
C SER A 416 -27.78 30.80 -16.74
N GLY A 417 -28.63 31.16 -15.78
CA GLY A 417 -28.77 30.47 -14.49
C GLY A 417 -27.91 31.11 -13.40
N PHE A 418 -26.79 30.50 -13.06
CA PHE A 418 -25.84 31.02 -12.06
C PHE A 418 -24.42 31.15 -12.63
N GLY A 419 -23.58 31.96 -11.98
CA GLY A 419 -22.17 32.15 -12.34
C GLY A 419 -21.27 31.06 -11.77
N ALA A 420 -21.31 30.90 -10.45
CA ALA A 420 -20.58 29.87 -9.70
C ALA A 420 -21.37 29.44 -8.46
N LEU A 421 -21.21 28.18 -8.04
CA LEU A 421 -21.71 27.69 -6.75
C LEU A 421 -20.72 28.07 -5.64
N LEU A 422 -21.24 28.36 -4.46
CA LEU A 422 -20.49 28.52 -3.22
C LEU A 422 -20.47 27.18 -2.47
N LEU A 423 -19.27 26.78 -2.09
CA LEU A 423 -18.99 25.50 -1.48
C LEU A 423 -18.70 25.67 0.01
N ALA A 424 -19.14 24.72 0.82
CA ALA A 424 -18.83 24.64 2.24
C ALA A 424 -18.60 23.18 2.68
N VAL A 425 -18.01 23.03 3.85
CA VAL A 425 -17.83 21.75 4.56
C VAL A 425 -18.22 21.94 6.01
N ASN A 426 -18.70 20.90 6.68
CA ASN A 426 -18.97 20.95 8.12
C ASN A 426 -17.63 20.96 8.89
N GLY A 427 -17.45 21.96 9.74
CA GLY A 427 -16.41 22.03 10.76
C GLY A 427 -17.00 21.93 12.16
N ASP A 428 -16.15 21.98 13.20
CA ASP A 428 -16.55 21.74 14.59
C ASP A 428 -17.62 22.72 15.11
N ALA A 429 -17.65 23.95 14.57
CA ALA A 429 -18.58 25.02 14.97
C ALA A 429 -19.74 25.24 13.97
N GLY A 430 -19.76 24.56 12.82
CA GLY A 430 -20.76 24.75 11.77
C GLY A 430 -20.18 24.75 10.35
N LEU A 431 -20.96 25.23 9.37
CA LEU A 431 -20.54 25.24 7.96
C LEU A 431 -19.42 26.25 7.71
N VAL A 432 -18.28 25.77 7.23
CA VAL A 432 -17.09 26.56 6.90
C VAL A 432 -17.00 26.72 5.39
N TYR A 433 -16.79 27.96 4.93
CA TYR A 433 -16.64 28.26 3.51
C TYR A 433 -15.41 27.59 2.91
N ALA A 434 -15.61 26.91 1.79
CA ALA A 434 -14.59 26.12 1.12
C ALA A 434 -14.26 26.62 -0.30
N GLY A 435 -14.87 27.70 -0.77
CA GLY A 435 -14.57 28.31 -2.07
C GLY A 435 -15.74 28.36 -3.04
N ARG A 436 -15.40 28.46 -4.33
CA ARG A 436 -16.37 28.60 -5.43
C ARG A 436 -16.03 27.70 -6.60
N VAL A 437 -17.06 27.25 -7.31
CA VAL A 437 -16.91 26.48 -8.55
C VAL A 437 -17.82 27.02 -9.64
N GLY A 438 -17.21 27.46 -10.74
CA GLY A 438 -17.91 28.06 -11.90
C GLY A 438 -17.62 27.35 -13.23
N THR A 439 -16.95 26.21 -13.21
CA THR A 439 -16.60 25.41 -14.38
C THR A 439 -17.10 23.97 -14.16
N GLY A 440 -17.18 23.15 -15.23
CA GLY A 440 -17.67 21.77 -15.13
C GLY A 440 -19.19 21.61 -15.22
N PHE A 441 -19.89 22.59 -15.77
CA PHE A 441 -21.33 22.51 -16.04
C PHE A 441 -21.58 22.60 -17.54
N ASP A 442 -22.41 21.71 -18.07
CA ASP A 442 -23.06 21.91 -19.36
C ASP A 442 -24.35 22.76 -19.20
N ARG A 443 -24.98 23.09 -20.33
CA ARG A 443 -26.17 23.96 -20.33
C ARG A 443 -27.37 23.33 -19.62
N ALA A 444 -27.53 22.01 -19.69
CA ALA A 444 -28.63 21.29 -19.04
C ALA A 444 -28.41 21.22 -17.53
N ALA A 445 -27.19 20.90 -17.09
CA ALA A 445 -26.80 20.85 -15.69
C ALA A 445 -26.95 22.22 -15.00
N LEU A 446 -26.57 23.32 -15.68
CA LEU A 446 -26.79 24.68 -15.15
C LEU A 446 -28.27 24.96 -14.88
N GLN A 447 -29.16 24.55 -15.79
CA GLN A 447 -30.60 24.78 -15.65
C GLN A 447 -31.21 23.91 -14.55
N ASP A 448 -30.89 22.61 -14.51
CA ASP A 448 -31.40 21.68 -13.49
C ASP A 448 -30.96 22.09 -12.08
N ILE A 449 -29.66 22.37 -11.89
CA ILE A 449 -29.13 22.77 -10.59
C ILE A 449 -29.74 24.11 -10.16
N TYR A 450 -29.89 25.07 -11.09
CA TYR A 450 -30.53 26.35 -10.78
C TYR A 450 -32.00 26.17 -10.35
N ALA A 451 -32.75 25.31 -11.03
CA ALA A 451 -34.13 24.99 -10.68
C ALA A 451 -34.23 24.37 -9.27
N ARG A 452 -33.29 23.51 -8.88
CA ARG A 452 -33.24 22.91 -7.53
C ARG A 452 -32.80 23.88 -6.44
N LEU A 453 -31.93 24.84 -6.76
CA LEU A 453 -31.45 25.87 -5.81
C LEU A 453 -32.48 26.98 -5.56
N THR A 454 -33.30 27.30 -6.55
CA THR A 454 -34.32 28.37 -6.47
C THR A 454 -35.28 28.22 -5.28
N PRO A 455 -35.91 27.04 -5.02
CA PRO A 455 -36.79 26.88 -3.86
C PRO A 455 -36.05 26.88 -2.52
N LEU A 456 -34.72 26.75 -2.52
CA LEU A 456 -33.90 26.72 -1.31
C LEU A 456 -33.37 28.11 -0.93
N GLN A 457 -33.75 29.19 -1.62
CA GLN A 457 -33.22 30.52 -1.34
C GLN A 457 -33.51 31.00 0.08
N ARG A 458 -32.51 31.64 0.68
CA ARG A 458 -32.60 32.25 2.02
C ARG A 458 -31.96 33.62 2.06
N LYS A 459 -32.33 34.41 3.08
CA LYS A 459 -31.87 35.81 3.24
C LYS A 459 -30.49 35.93 3.87
N THR A 460 -30.13 35.04 4.78
CA THR A 460 -28.89 35.09 5.57
C THR A 460 -27.92 33.99 5.18
N SER A 461 -26.62 34.23 5.38
CA SER A 461 -25.58 33.21 5.17
C SER A 461 -25.78 32.02 6.10
N PRO A 462 -25.72 30.77 5.60
CA PRO A 462 -25.73 29.56 6.44
C PRO A 462 -24.33 29.22 7.01
N LEU A 463 -23.30 29.99 6.65
CA LEU A 463 -21.93 29.79 7.13
C LEU A 463 -21.75 30.31 8.55
N ASP A 464 -20.96 29.59 9.34
CA ASP A 464 -20.56 29.97 10.71
C ASP A 464 -19.80 31.29 10.74
N LYS A 465 -18.80 31.43 9.85
CA LYS A 465 -18.04 32.68 9.70
C LYS A 465 -18.56 33.48 8.49
N PRO A 466 -18.86 34.78 8.67
CA PRO A 466 -19.30 35.61 7.55
C PRO A 466 -18.19 35.79 6.52
N LEU A 467 -18.57 35.74 5.24
CA LEU A 467 -17.64 36.06 4.16
C LEU A 467 -17.23 37.54 4.19
N THR A 468 -16.03 37.84 3.68
CA THR A 468 -15.61 39.23 3.46
C THR A 468 -16.57 39.94 2.51
N ARG A 469 -16.66 41.29 2.59
CA ARG A 469 -17.53 42.08 1.69
C ARG A 469 -17.28 41.81 0.21
N ALA A 470 -16.02 41.56 -0.17
CA ALA A 470 -15.66 41.23 -1.55
C ALA A 470 -16.19 39.84 -1.96
N GLN A 471 -16.05 38.84 -1.08
CA GLN A 471 -16.55 37.50 -1.32
C GLN A 471 -18.08 37.43 -1.29
N ALA A 472 -18.77 38.16 -0.42
CA ALA A 472 -20.23 38.15 -0.33
C ALA A 472 -20.93 38.88 -1.49
N ARG A 473 -20.20 39.66 -2.30
CA ARG A 473 -20.78 40.47 -3.37
C ARG A 473 -21.48 39.60 -4.42
N GLY A 474 -22.77 39.86 -4.63
CA GLY A 474 -23.58 39.19 -5.66
C GLY A 474 -23.92 37.73 -5.37
N VAL A 475 -23.80 37.31 -4.11
CA VAL A 475 -24.16 35.95 -3.64
C VAL A 475 -25.64 35.87 -3.31
N HIS A 476 -26.27 34.81 -3.78
CA HIS A 476 -27.59 34.35 -3.36
C HIS A 476 -27.40 33.12 -2.47
N TRP A 477 -27.85 33.21 -1.22
CA TRP A 477 -27.72 32.12 -0.24
C TRP A 477 -28.83 31.10 -0.42
N VAL A 478 -28.51 29.82 -0.20
CA VAL A 478 -29.49 28.74 -0.19
C VAL A 478 -29.39 27.92 1.08
N GLU A 479 -30.45 27.20 1.41
CA GLU A 479 -30.44 26.19 2.46
C GLU A 479 -29.43 25.07 2.12
N PRO A 480 -28.58 24.66 3.08
CA PRO A 480 -27.53 23.67 2.86
C PRO A 480 -28.12 22.26 2.78
N GLN A 481 -28.83 21.95 1.70
CA GLN A 481 -29.47 20.64 1.49
C GLN A 481 -28.86 19.86 0.32
N LEU A 482 -28.18 20.56 -0.60
CA LEU A 482 -27.60 19.95 -1.78
C LEU A 482 -26.11 19.72 -1.57
N VAL A 483 -25.66 18.51 -1.89
CA VAL A 483 -24.25 18.14 -1.90
C VAL A 483 -23.79 18.07 -3.35
N GLY A 484 -22.66 18.72 -3.66
CA GLY A 484 -22.02 18.69 -4.96
C GLY A 484 -20.64 18.08 -4.88
N GLU A 485 -20.30 17.22 -5.83
CA GLU A 485 -18.96 16.69 -6.00
C GLU A 485 -18.13 17.60 -6.91
N VAL A 486 -16.92 17.92 -6.47
CA VAL A 486 -16.04 18.90 -7.12
C VAL A 486 -14.63 18.33 -7.19
N ARG A 487 -14.02 18.44 -8.39
CA ARG A 487 -12.58 18.21 -8.60
C ARG A 487 -11.83 19.53 -8.49
N PHE A 488 -10.64 19.52 -7.91
CA PHE A 488 -9.85 20.74 -7.69
C PHE A 488 -8.34 20.42 -7.64
N ALA A 489 -7.50 21.44 -7.77
CA ALA A 489 -6.05 21.27 -7.84
C ALA A 489 -5.39 21.14 -6.45
N GLU A 490 -5.83 21.97 -5.50
CA GLU A 490 -5.30 22.00 -4.13
C GLU A 490 -6.28 22.68 -3.16
N TRP A 491 -6.10 22.40 -1.86
CA TRP A 491 -6.63 23.20 -0.77
C TRP A 491 -5.61 24.27 -0.37
N THR A 492 -6.06 25.51 -0.19
CA THR A 492 -5.21 26.55 0.41
C THR A 492 -5.05 26.34 1.91
N ARG A 493 -4.06 27.01 2.52
CA ARG A 493 -3.89 27.07 3.98
C ARG A 493 -5.13 27.60 4.72
N GLU A 494 -5.97 28.36 4.02
CA GLU A 494 -7.22 28.94 4.53
C GLU A 494 -8.41 27.99 4.37
N GLY A 495 -8.21 26.77 3.86
CA GLY A 495 -9.28 25.80 3.65
C GLY A 495 -10.19 26.15 2.48
N VAL A 496 -9.63 26.70 1.39
CA VAL A 496 -10.37 27.03 0.16
C VAL A 496 -9.85 26.20 -1.02
N VAL A 497 -10.73 25.69 -1.87
CA VAL A 497 -10.32 24.96 -3.08
C VAL A 497 -9.87 25.88 -4.21
N ARG A 498 -8.81 25.48 -4.93
CA ARG A 498 -8.30 26.18 -6.11
C ARG A 498 -8.53 25.37 -7.39
N GLN A 499 -8.77 26.10 -8.49
CA GLN A 499 -9.02 25.52 -9.83
C GLN A 499 -10.15 24.47 -9.80
N ALA A 500 -11.25 24.79 -9.12
CA ALA A 500 -12.36 23.90 -8.93
C ALA A 500 -13.22 23.76 -10.21
N ALA A 501 -13.62 22.52 -10.51
CA ALA A 501 -14.59 22.18 -11.53
C ALA A 501 -15.64 21.22 -10.97
N PHE A 502 -16.91 21.50 -11.25
CA PHE A 502 -18.03 20.69 -10.80
C PHE A 502 -18.04 19.36 -11.53
N VAL A 503 -18.50 18.31 -10.84
CA VAL A 503 -18.64 16.98 -11.42
C VAL A 503 -20.11 16.57 -11.45
N ALA A 504 -20.77 16.47 -10.30
CA ALA A 504 -22.16 16.04 -10.20
C ALA A 504 -22.79 16.39 -8.84
N LEU A 505 -24.11 16.31 -8.73
CA LEU A 505 -24.80 16.37 -7.42
C LEU A 505 -24.67 15.02 -6.70
N ARG A 506 -24.76 14.97 -5.36
CA ARG A 506 -24.74 13.72 -4.58
C ARG A 506 -25.99 13.63 -3.72
N SER A 507 -26.97 12.85 -4.19
CA SER A 507 -28.22 12.57 -3.46
C SER A 507 -28.09 11.39 -2.48
N ASP A 508 -27.01 10.62 -2.57
CA ASP A 508 -26.73 9.44 -1.75
C ASP A 508 -26.06 9.76 -0.40
N LYS A 509 -25.61 11.00 -0.21
CA LYS A 509 -24.88 11.44 0.97
C LYS A 509 -25.64 12.54 1.72
N PRO A 510 -25.88 12.37 3.03
CA PRO A 510 -26.48 13.42 3.84
C PRO A 510 -25.46 14.54 4.10
N VAL A 511 -25.96 15.77 4.19
CA VAL A 511 -25.15 17.00 4.30
C VAL A 511 -24.23 16.97 5.51
N GLU A 512 -24.67 16.39 6.62
CA GLU A 512 -23.96 16.35 7.90
C GLU A 512 -22.68 15.52 7.83
N GLN A 513 -22.56 14.62 6.85
CA GLN A 513 -21.38 13.78 6.64
C GLN A 513 -20.30 14.46 5.79
N ILE A 514 -20.58 15.64 5.24
CA ILE A 514 -19.66 16.34 4.33
C ILE A 514 -18.70 17.20 5.14
N ILE A 515 -17.55 16.63 5.49
CA ILE A 515 -16.47 17.29 6.23
C ILE A 515 -15.25 17.54 5.33
N HIS A 516 -14.32 18.39 5.77
CA HIS A 516 -13.01 18.51 5.13
C HIS A 516 -12.23 17.19 5.31
N GLU A 517 -12.07 16.40 4.24
CA GLU A 517 -11.31 15.16 4.31
C GLU A 517 -9.80 15.46 4.37
N GLN A 518 -9.19 15.42 5.56
CA GLN A 518 -7.74 15.47 5.68
C GLN A 518 -7.14 14.06 5.58
N PRO A 519 -6.13 13.84 4.71
CA PRO A 519 -5.47 12.57 4.66
C PRO A 519 -4.72 12.32 5.97
N ARG A 520 -4.88 11.13 6.56
CA ARG A 520 -4.05 10.71 7.69
C ARG A 520 -2.66 10.37 7.17
N ALA A 521 -1.62 10.88 7.83
CA ALA A 521 -0.24 10.54 7.53
C ALA A 521 -0.03 9.03 7.69
N ALA A 522 0.44 8.31 6.66
CA ALA A 522 0.57 6.85 6.76
C ALA A 522 1.53 6.38 7.88
N LYS A 523 2.42 7.26 8.36
CA LYS A 523 3.25 7.04 9.56
C LYS A 523 2.46 6.89 10.87
N SER A 524 1.26 7.43 10.98
CA SER A 524 0.41 7.35 12.18
C SER A 524 -0.55 6.15 12.18
N LEU A 525 -0.48 5.28 11.16
CA LEU A 525 -1.36 4.12 10.97
C LEU A 525 -0.66 2.76 11.21
N GLN A 526 0.43 2.74 11.97
CA GLN A 526 1.17 1.51 12.26
C GLN A 526 0.41 0.58 13.21
N ALA A 527 0.16 -0.66 12.76
CA ALA A 527 -0.07 -1.81 13.64
C ALA A 527 1.30 -2.45 14.00
N PRO A 528 1.40 -3.17 15.14
CA PRO A 528 2.67 -3.56 15.73
C PRO A 528 3.47 -4.45 14.78
N THR A 529 4.71 -4.02 14.52
CA THR A 529 5.67 -4.75 13.73
C THR A 529 6.00 -6.09 14.38
N ALA A 530 6.03 -7.12 13.54
CA ALA A 530 6.69 -8.37 13.83
C ALA A 530 8.10 -8.11 14.38
N ARG A 531 8.49 -8.95 15.34
CA ARG A 531 9.78 -8.99 16.06
C ARG A 531 10.93 -8.30 15.31
N LYS A 532 11.61 -7.39 16.02
CA LYS A 532 12.99 -7.01 15.72
C LYS A 532 13.84 -8.28 15.63
N SER A 533 14.30 -8.61 14.43
CA SER A 533 15.52 -9.37 14.21
C SER A 533 16.53 -8.43 13.56
N GLY A 534 17.63 -8.17 14.26
CA GLY A 534 18.78 -7.45 13.73
C GLY A 534 18.89 -6.00 14.21
N ALA A 535 19.98 -5.68 14.89
CA ALA A 535 20.42 -4.31 15.06
C ALA A 535 20.53 -3.62 13.67
N PRO A 536 20.23 -2.31 13.55
CA PRO A 536 20.46 -1.60 12.30
C PRO A 536 21.94 -1.72 11.94
N SER A 537 22.21 -2.43 10.85
CA SER A 537 23.56 -2.59 10.33
C SER A 537 23.87 -1.39 9.46
N THR A 538 24.94 -0.67 9.81
CA THR A 538 25.43 0.46 9.02
C THR A 538 26.50 -0.06 8.07
N VAL A 539 26.38 0.25 6.78
CA VAL A 539 27.37 -0.09 5.75
C VAL A 539 27.78 1.21 5.07
N ALA A 540 29.07 1.50 4.98
CA ALA A 540 29.61 2.76 4.43
C ALA A 540 28.94 4.05 4.94
N GLY A 541 28.57 4.09 6.22
CA GLY A 541 27.87 5.24 6.83
C GLY A 541 26.36 5.30 6.55
N VAL A 542 25.80 4.36 5.78
CA VAL A 542 24.38 4.27 5.45
C VAL A 542 23.68 3.23 6.31
N LYS A 543 22.56 3.61 6.93
CA LYS A 543 21.72 2.68 7.70
C LYS A 543 20.92 1.76 6.76
N ILE A 544 21.15 0.45 6.87
CA ILE A 544 20.40 -0.54 6.09
C ILE A 544 19.13 -0.95 6.86
N THR A 545 17.96 -0.71 6.27
CA THR A 545 16.67 -1.14 6.83
C THR A 545 16.24 -2.47 6.21
N HIS A 546 15.57 -3.32 7.00
CA HIS A 546 15.23 -4.70 6.62
C HIS A 546 16.45 -5.48 6.10
N PRO A 547 17.57 -5.50 6.85
CA PRO A 547 18.82 -6.13 6.41
C PRO A 547 18.65 -7.60 6.00
N GLU A 548 17.75 -8.32 6.69
CA GLU A 548 17.41 -9.73 6.49
C GLU A 548 16.54 -10.02 5.26
N ARG A 549 16.01 -8.98 4.59
CA ARG A 549 15.14 -9.15 3.42
C ARG A 549 15.88 -9.90 2.31
N ILE A 550 15.33 -11.01 1.85
CA ILE A 550 15.88 -11.78 0.74
C ILE A 550 15.69 -11.00 -0.57
N ILE A 551 16.79 -10.70 -1.25
CA ILE A 551 16.81 -10.09 -2.59
C ILE A 551 16.65 -11.15 -3.67
N ASP A 552 17.24 -12.32 -3.51
CA ASP A 552 17.12 -13.40 -4.49
C ASP A 552 16.87 -14.72 -3.77
N GLN A 553 15.71 -15.33 -4.04
CA GLN A 553 15.30 -16.59 -3.42
C GLN A 553 16.21 -17.76 -3.84
N HIS A 554 16.80 -17.69 -5.04
CA HIS A 554 17.66 -18.76 -5.54
C HIS A 554 18.98 -18.85 -4.78
N SER A 555 19.67 -17.71 -4.60
CA SER A 555 20.91 -17.64 -3.82
C SER A 555 20.69 -17.50 -2.31
N GLY A 556 19.49 -17.11 -1.87
CA GLY A 556 19.22 -16.73 -0.48
C GLY A 556 19.84 -15.39 -0.07
N THR A 557 20.39 -14.63 -1.03
CA THR A 557 21.12 -13.37 -0.74
C THR A 557 20.19 -12.34 -0.11
N GLN A 558 20.58 -11.82 1.05
CA GLN A 558 19.85 -10.79 1.78
C GLN A 558 20.27 -9.38 1.37
N LYS A 559 19.43 -8.38 1.68
CA LYS A 559 19.66 -6.97 1.37
C LYS A 559 20.96 -6.46 1.99
N LEU A 560 21.24 -6.84 3.23
CA LEU A 560 22.50 -6.48 3.89
C LEU A 560 23.72 -7.04 3.15
N GLN A 561 23.63 -8.29 2.71
CA GLN A 561 24.72 -8.94 1.95
C GLN A 561 24.93 -8.25 0.60
N LEU A 562 23.86 -7.83 -0.08
CA LEU A 562 23.99 -7.04 -1.31
C LEU A 562 24.62 -5.66 -1.06
N ALA A 563 24.27 -4.99 0.05
CA ALA A 563 24.88 -3.73 0.44
C ALA A 563 26.38 -3.89 0.77
N GLN A 564 26.73 -4.92 1.55
CA GLN A 564 28.12 -5.27 1.87
C GLN A 564 28.91 -5.65 0.62
N PHE A 565 28.29 -6.37 -0.32
CA PHE A 565 28.89 -6.69 -1.60
C PHE A 565 29.26 -5.41 -2.35
N TYR A 566 28.33 -4.48 -2.56
CA TYR A 566 28.62 -3.23 -3.27
C TYR A 566 29.64 -2.34 -2.55
N ASP A 567 29.64 -2.32 -1.22
CA ASP A 567 30.68 -1.65 -0.42
C ASP A 567 32.07 -2.26 -0.67
N SER A 568 32.17 -3.58 -0.60
CA SER A 568 33.44 -4.31 -0.79
C SER A 568 34.02 -4.20 -2.21
N ILE A 569 33.17 -4.02 -3.23
CA ILE A 569 33.60 -3.81 -4.62
C ILE A 569 33.63 -2.33 -5.04
N SER A 570 33.37 -1.39 -4.12
CA SER A 570 33.22 0.03 -4.43
C SER A 570 34.40 0.60 -5.22
N ARG A 571 35.63 0.23 -4.86
CA ARG A 571 36.86 0.63 -5.58
C ARG A 571 36.90 0.19 -7.06
N TRP A 572 36.22 -0.89 -7.41
CA TRP A 572 36.17 -1.45 -8.76
C TRP A 572 35.04 -0.85 -9.60
N ILE A 573 33.88 -0.60 -8.99
CA ILE A 573 32.70 -0.11 -9.70
C ILE A 573 32.65 1.42 -9.84
N LEU A 574 33.10 2.17 -8.82
CA LEU A 574 33.00 3.65 -8.83
C LEU A 574 33.69 4.33 -10.03
N PRO A 575 34.85 3.87 -10.55
CA PRO A 575 35.43 4.44 -11.76
C PRO A 575 34.51 4.41 -12.99
N PHE A 576 33.51 3.52 -13.00
CA PHE A 576 32.54 3.40 -14.08
C PHE A 576 31.22 4.13 -13.80
N LEU A 577 31.00 4.65 -12.58
CA LEU A 577 29.79 5.38 -12.19
C LEU A 577 30.02 6.89 -12.05
N ARG A 578 31.21 7.30 -11.60
CA ARG A 578 31.56 8.71 -11.39
C ARG A 578 31.39 9.53 -12.66
N HIS A 579 30.89 10.75 -12.49
CA HIS A 579 30.61 11.73 -13.53
C HIS A 579 29.63 11.25 -14.58
N ARG A 580 28.86 10.17 -14.35
CA ARG A 580 27.92 9.63 -15.33
C ARG A 580 26.51 9.67 -14.78
N PRO A 581 25.54 10.14 -15.58
CA PRO A 581 24.14 9.90 -15.29
C PRO A 581 23.88 8.40 -15.14
N VAL A 582 23.26 8.02 -14.03
CA VAL A 582 22.93 6.64 -13.70
C VAL A 582 21.42 6.44 -13.63
N ALA A 583 20.95 5.38 -14.26
CA ALA A 583 19.61 4.83 -14.09
C ALA A 583 19.67 3.58 -13.21
N LEU A 584 18.70 3.43 -12.32
CA LEU A 584 18.67 2.40 -11.30
C LEU A 584 17.60 1.38 -11.66
N LEU A 585 17.96 0.10 -11.72
CA LEU A 585 16.95 -0.97 -11.68
C LEU A 585 16.80 -1.42 -10.23
N ARG A 586 15.62 -1.17 -9.67
CA ARG A 586 15.31 -1.44 -8.27
C ARG A 586 14.36 -2.63 -8.18
N ALA A 587 14.64 -3.51 -7.21
CA ALA A 587 13.87 -4.71 -6.90
C ALA A 587 13.54 -4.72 -5.39
N PRO A 588 12.56 -3.91 -4.96
CA PRO A 588 12.24 -3.68 -3.55
C PRO A 588 11.63 -4.92 -2.86
N GLU A 589 11.12 -5.87 -3.63
CA GLU A 589 10.64 -7.18 -3.15
C GLU A 589 11.60 -8.34 -3.51
N GLY A 590 12.74 -8.00 -4.11
CA GLY A 590 13.70 -8.96 -4.63
C GLY A 590 13.49 -9.25 -6.12
N VAL A 591 14.43 -9.98 -6.70
CA VAL A 591 14.55 -10.25 -8.14
C VAL A 591 13.37 -11.02 -8.73
N GLY A 592 12.69 -11.83 -7.93
CA GLY A 592 11.49 -12.57 -8.33
C GLY A 592 10.20 -11.76 -8.31
N GLY A 593 10.23 -10.53 -7.79
CA GLY A 593 9.11 -9.59 -7.81
C GLY A 593 9.22 -8.58 -8.95
N GLU A 594 8.46 -7.49 -8.88
CA GLU A 594 8.51 -6.42 -9.87
C GLU A 594 9.86 -5.67 -9.83
N GLN A 595 10.34 -5.31 -11.02
CA GLN A 595 11.59 -4.60 -11.24
C GLN A 595 11.28 -3.28 -11.92
N PHE A 596 11.72 -2.16 -11.34
CA PHE A 596 11.45 -0.84 -11.91
C PHE A 596 12.74 -0.15 -12.34
N PHE A 597 12.66 0.52 -13.49
CA PHE A 597 13.77 1.22 -14.10
C PHE A 597 13.62 2.74 -13.89
N GLN A 598 14.42 3.30 -13.00
CA GLN A 598 14.35 4.69 -12.60
C GLN A 598 15.49 5.51 -13.23
N LYS A 599 15.15 6.44 -14.13
CA LYS A 599 16.13 7.35 -14.77
C LYS A 599 16.29 8.70 -14.06
N HIS A 600 15.25 9.14 -13.36
CA HIS A 600 15.20 10.47 -12.77
C HIS A 600 14.69 10.42 -11.32
N THR A 601 14.97 11.47 -10.54
CA THR A 601 14.49 11.62 -9.17
C THR A 601 13.96 13.01 -8.90
N GLU A 602 12.69 13.12 -8.48
CA GLU A 602 12.06 14.42 -8.17
C GLU A 602 11.75 14.65 -6.69
N ARG A 603 11.55 13.60 -5.87
CA ARG A 603 11.06 13.76 -4.48
C ARG A 603 11.65 12.84 -3.41
N LEU A 604 12.20 11.68 -3.79
CA LEU A 604 12.79 10.74 -2.83
C LEU A 604 14.30 11.00 -2.71
N ALA A 605 14.74 11.51 -1.56
CA ALA A 605 16.17 11.66 -1.28
C ALA A 605 16.80 10.27 -1.08
N ILE A 606 17.44 9.73 -2.12
CA ILE A 606 18.33 8.58 -1.98
C ILE A 606 19.56 9.07 -1.18
N PRO A 607 19.93 8.41 -0.06
CA PRO A 607 21.01 8.89 0.79
C PRO A 607 22.31 9.09 0.01
N HIS A 608 22.92 10.28 0.16
CA HIS A 608 24.20 10.66 -0.45
C HIS A 608 24.22 10.69 -1.99
N LEU A 609 23.10 10.45 -2.67
CA LEU A 609 23.02 10.48 -4.13
C LEU A 609 23.03 11.93 -4.64
N GLN A 610 23.86 12.20 -5.65
CA GLN A 610 23.93 13.52 -6.26
C GLN A 610 22.85 13.67 -7.33
N GLN A 611 22.06 14.75 -7.24
CA GLN A 611 21.17 15.16 -8.33
C GLN A 611 21.93 16.11 -9.25
N LEU A 612 21.88 15.84 -10.54
CA LEU A 612 22.56 16.64 -11.55
C LEU A 612 21.74 17.88 -11.94
N ASP A 613 22.36 18.78 -12.70
CA ASP A 613 21.74 20.01 -13.17
C ASP A 613 20.50 19.68 -14.04
N PRO A 614 19.32 20.27 -13.76
CA PRO A 614 18.12 20.11 -14.59
C PRO A 614 18.32 20.44 -16.07
N ALA A 615 19.27 21.33 -16.41
CA ALA A 615 19.54 21.72 -17.79
C ALA A 615 20.10 20.56 -18.65
N LEU A 616 20.61 19.50 -18.02
CA LEU A 616 21.14 18.33 -18.73
C LEU A 616 20.05 17.48 -19.37
N ASP A 617 18.80 17.57 -18.92
CA ASP A 617 17.66 16.87 -19.54
C ASP A 617 16.37 17.72 -19.45
N PRO A 618 16.24 18.79 -20.26
CA PRO A 618 15.13 19.72 -20.16
C PRO A 618 13.77 19.04 -20.37
N GLY A 619 12.78 19.41 -19.55
CA GLY A 619 11.43 18.81 -19.61
C GLY A 619 11.31 17.48 -18.84
N HIS A 620 12.39 17.03 -18.21
CA HIS A 620 12.41 15.84 -17.35
C HIS A 620 12.87 16.17 -15.92
N ALA A 621 12.58 15.24 -15.01
CA ALA A 621 13.09 15.23 -13.65
C ALA A 621 14.65 15.21 -13.63
N ARG A 622 15.30 15.54 -12.50
CA ARG A 622 16.76 15.57 -12.42
C ARG A 622 17.38 14.18 -12.62
N LEU A 623 18.44 14.12 -13.43
CA LEU A 623 19.31 12.95 -13.54
C LEU A 623 20.09 12.73 -12.23
N MET A 624 20.61 11.51 -12.07
CA MET A 624 21.30 11.07 -10.86
C MET A 624 22.76 10.71 -11.14
N GLU A 625 23.64 10.88 -10.16
CA GLU A 625 25.04 10.42 -10.20
C GLU A 625 25.39 9.68 -8.89
N ILE A 626 26.20 8.62 -9.02
CA ILE A 626 26.82 7.89 -7.89
C ILE A 626 28.32 8.12 -7.94
N ASP A 627 28.82 8.96 -7.04
CA ASP A 627 30.23 9.40 -7.01
C ASP A 627 31.04 8.78 -5.86
N SER A 628 30.34 8.22 -4.86
CA SER A 628 30.89 7.78 -3.58
C SER A 628 30.33 6.42 -3.15
N THR A 629 31.07 5.73 -2.28
CA THR A 629 30.62 4.45 -1.71
C THR A 629 29.33 4.61 -0.91
N ALA A 630 29.16 5.73 -0.19
CA ALA A 630 27.94 6.04 0.54
C ALA A 630 26.74 6.20 -0.41
N ALA A 631 26.90 6.88 -1.56
CA ALA A 631 25.84 7.01 -2.57
C ALA A 631 25.48 5.64 -3.18
N LEU A 632 26.48 4.81 -3.46
CA LEU A 632 26.30 3.46 -3.99
C LEU A 632 25.50 2.58 -3.01
N VAL A 633 25.90 2.55 -1.74
CA VAL A 633 25.19 1.79 -0.69
C VAL A 633 23.82 2.42 -0.41
N GLY A 634 23.69 3.74 -0.50
CA GLY A 634 22.42 4.47 -0.45
C GLY A 634 21.43 4.02 -1.52
N ALA A 635 21.90 3.84 -2.77
CA ALA A 635 21.08 3.29 -3.84
C ALA A 635 20.60 1.86 -3.52
N VAL A 636 21.46 0.99 -2.99
CA VAL A 636 21.11 -0.39 -2.59
C VAL A 636 20.12 -0.40 -1.43
N GLN A 637 20.29 0.50 -0.46
CA GLN A 637 19.35 0.69 0.65
C GLN A 637 17.94 1.01 0.13
N MET A 638 17.85 1.75 -0.98
CA MET A 638 16.59 2.04 -1.65
C MET A 638 16.11 0.90 -2.57
N GLY A 639 16.76 -0.26 -2.55
CA GLY A 639 16.35 -1.46 -3.29
C GLY A 639 16.99 -1.58 -4.68
N THR A 640 18.01 -0.77 -5.00
CA THR A 640 18.74 -0.88 -6.27
C THR A 640 19.49 -2.20 -6.35
N VAL A 641 19.33 -2.90 -7.47
CA VAL A 641 20.08 -4.12 -7.80
C VAL A 641 20.98 -3.85 -8.99
N GLU A 642 20.49 -3.25 -10.07
CA GLU A 642 21.31 -2.92 -11.24
C GLU A 642 21.56 -1.41 -11.38
N LEU A 643 22.73 -1.07 -11.91
CA LEU A 643 23.22 0.28 -12.13
C LEU A 643 23.53 0.41 -13.62
N HIS A 644 22.87 1.35 -14.30
CA HIS A 644 22.98 1.55 -15.74
C HIS A 644 23.48 2.95 -16.03
N THR A 645 24.60 3.09 -16.72
CA THR A 645 25.20 4.39 -17.00
C THR A 645 24.95 4.85 -18.43
N TRP A 646 24.84 6.16 -18.61
CA TRP A 646 24.87 6.77 -19.94
C TRP A 646 26.27 6.66 -20.56
N GLY A 647 26.32 6.73 -21.90
CA GLY A 647 27.56 6.75 -22.68
C GLY A 647 28.33 8.09 -22.65
N ALA A 648 27.87 9.06 -21.87
CA ALA A 648 28.48 10.38 -21.70
C ALA A 648 28.66 10.72 -20.23
N THR A 649 29.50 11.72 -19.96
CA THR A 649 29.70 12.29 -18.62
C THR A 649 28.86 13.55 -18.44
N SER A 650 28.46 13.85 -17.20
CA SER A 650 27.57 14.95 -16.85
C SER A 650 28.15 16.33 -17.20
N ASP A 651 29.48 16.49 -17.19
CA ASP A 651 30.18 17.72 -17.59
C ASP A 651 30.17 17.98 -19.10
N LYS A 652 29.93 16.96 -19.92
CA LYS A 652 29.84 17.10 -21.38
C LYS A 652 28.84 16.10 -21.98
N ILE A 653 27.59 16.24 -21.56
CA ILE A 653 26.55 15.23 -21.78
C ILE A 653 26.16 15.05 -23.26
N GLU A 654 26.38 16.05 -24.12
CA GLU A 654 26.02 16.00 -25.53
C GLU A 654 27.08 15.35 -26.44
N THR A 655 28.26 15.03 -25.91
CA THR A 655 29.31 14.33 -26.66
C THR A 655 29.74 13.05 -25.92
N PRO A 656 29.20 11.88 -26.31
CA PRO A 656 29.54 10.61 -25.69
C PRO A 656 31.05 10.36 -25.64
N ASP A 657 31.50 9.72 -24.57
CA ASP A 657 32.90 9.32 -24.40
C ASP A 657 33.10 7.79 -24.54
N LEU A 658 32.05 7.08 -24.93
CA LEU A 658 32.08 5.68 -25.32
C LEU A 658 30.88 5.33 -26.22
N PHE A 659 31.00 4.22 -26.94
CA PHE A 659 29.84 3.48 -27.46
C PHE A 659 29.90 2.02 -27.01
N VAL A 660 28.74 1.37 -27.05
CA VAL A 660 28.54 -0.03 -26.67
C VAL A 660 27.92 -0.79 -27.84
N LEU A 661 28.47 -1.95 -28.15
CA LEU A 661 27.81 -2.99 -28.93
C LEU A 661 27.39 -4.10 -27.96
N ASP A 662 26.08 -4.25 -27.74
CA ASP A 662 25.54 -5.33 -26.91
C ASP A 662 25.15 -6.50 -27.82
N LEU A 663 25.88 -7.60 -27.69
CA LEU A 663 25.64 -8.80 -28.46
C LEU A 663 24.58 -9.65 -27.77
N ASP A 664 23.33 -9.55 -28.23
CA ASP A 664 22.15 -10.22 -27.68
C ASP A 664 21.79 -11.48 -28.50
N PRO A 665 22.12 -12.69 -28.01
CA PRO A 665 21.86 -13.93 -28.74
C PRO A 665 20.38 -14.35 -28.69
N ASP A 666 19.96 -15.13 -29.69
CA ASP A 666 18.81 -16.02 -29.52
C ASP A 666 19.03 -16.91 -28.26
N PRO A 667 18.05 -17.01 -27.35
CA PRO A 667 18.08 -17.93 -26.21
C PRO A 667 18.48 -19.38 -26.52
N ALA A 668 18.19 -19.88 -27.72
CA ALA A 668 18.47 -21.24 -28.16
C ALA A 668 19.89 -21.43 -28.75
N LEU A 669 20.65 -20.35 -28.96
CA LEU A 669 21.99 -20.45 -29.53
C LEU A 669 22.99 -21.04 -28.52
N PRO A 670 23.88 -21.94 -28.97
CA PRO A 670 24.99 -22.42 -28.14
C PRO A 670 25.91 -21.27 -27.70
N TRP A 671 26.40 -21.33 -26.46
CA TRP A 671 27.32 -20.32 -25.92
C TRP A 671 28.60 -20.15 -26.76
N LYS A 672 29.09 -21.22 -27.38
CA LYS A 672 30.24 -21.16 -28.28
C LYS A 672 30.03 -20.17 -29.43
N THR A 673 28.82 -20.10 -29.97
CA THR A 673 28.45 -19.14 -31.04
C THR A 673 28.57 -17.70 -30.55
N MET A 674 28.26 -17.43 -29.28
CA MET A 674 28.44 -16.11 -28.66
C MET A 674 29.92 -15.72 -28.61
N LEU A 675 30.81 -16.65 -28.24
CA LEU A 675 32.26 -16.39 -28.21
C LEU A 675 32.84 -16.15 -29.60
N GLU A 676 32.45 -16.96 -30.58
CA GLU A 676 32.83 -16.79 -31.98
C GLU A 676 32.36 -15.45 -32.52
N ALA A 677 31.11 -15.08 -32.25
CA ALA A 677 30.55 -13.80 -32.65
C ALA A 677 31.30 -12.61 -32.04
N ALA A 678 31.61 -12.65 -30.74
CA ALA A 678 32.39 -11.61 -30.09
C ALA A 678 33.80 -11.48 -30.68
N GLN A 679 34.46 -12.59 -31.03
CA GLN A 679 35.77 -12.58 -31.69
C GLN A 679 35.70 -11.95 -33.08
N LEU A 680 34.66 -12.25 -33.86
CA LEU A 680 34.44 -11.66 -35.18
C LEU A 680 34.21 -10.14 -35.06
N THR A 681 33.34 -9.71 -34.13
CA THR A 681 33.11 -8.27 -33.89
C THR A 681 34.39 -7.56 -33.42
N LEU A 682 35.19 -8.18 -32.54
CA LEU A 682 36.49 -7.64 -32.12
C LEU A 682 37.46 -7.51 -33.29
N SER A 683 37.47 -8.47 -34.21
CA SER A 683 38.36 -8.43 -35.39
C SER A 683 38.00 -7.27 -36.31
N VAL A 684 36.70 -6.99 -36.52
CA VAL A 684 36.25 -5.81 -37.25
C VAL A 684 36.66 -4.52 -36.53
N LEU A 685 36.55 -4.46 -35.20
CA LEU A 685 37.00 -3.31 -34.42
C LEU A 685 38.53 -3.10 -34.54
N ASP A 686 39.33 -4.16 -34.55
CA ASP A 686 40.77 -4.08 -34.79
C ASP A 686 41.09 -3.54 -36.19
N GLU A 687 40.38 -4.00 -37.22
CA GLU A 687 40.56 -3.49 -38.58
C GLU A 687 40.19 -2.00 -38.71
N LEU A 688 39.22 -1.54 -37.92
CA LEU A 688 38.89 -0.13 -37.81
C LEU A 688 39.92 0.66 -36.99
N GLY A 689 40.84 -0.02 -36.28
CA GLY A 689 41.80 0.60 -35.38
C GLY A 689 41.19 1.06 -34.06
N LEU A 690 40.12 0.40 -33.61
CA LEU A 690 39.40 0.69 -32.38
C LEU A 690 39.65 -0.40 -31.33
N GLN A 691 40.37 -0.04 -30.28
CA GLN A 691 40.50 -0.85 -29.08
C GLN A 691 39.14 -0.97 -28.38
N ALA A 692 38.70 -2.21 -28.18
CA ALA A 692 37.44 -2.53 -27.53
C ALA A 692 37.67 -3.32 -26.23
N PHE A 693 36.79 -3.10 -25.27
CA PHE A 693 36.84 -3.67 -23.93
C PHE A 693 35.62 -4.55 -23.68
N ILE A 694 35.84 -5.76 -23.20
CA ILE A 694 34.81 -6.80 -23.14
C ILE A 694 34.32 -6.94 -21.71
N LYS A 695 33.01 -7.06 -21.51
CA LYS A 695 32.46 -7.54 -20.25
C LYS A 695 31.33 -8.52 -20.49
N THR A 696 31.18 -9.48 -19.57
CA THR A 696 29.94 -10.25 -19.53
C THR A 696 28.78 -9.33 -19.20
N SER A 697 27.62 -9.57 -19.80
CA SER A 697 26.42 -8.78 -19.47
C SER A 697 25.86 -9.14 -18.09
N GLY A 698 26.16 -10.33 -17.56
CA GLY A 698 25.42 -10.95 -16.44
C GLY A 698 24.04 -11.48 -16.86
N GLY A 699 23.68 -11.37 -18.15
CA GLY A 699 22.49 -11.99 -18.74
C GLY A 699 22.90 -13.14 -19.66
N LYS A 700 22.56 -13.04 -20.95
CA LYS A 700 22.88 -14.05 -21.97
C LYS A 700 23.98 -13.63 -22.93
N GLY A 701 24.26 -12.33 -23.03
CA GLY A 701 25.17 -11.75 -24.03
C GLY A 701 26.48 -11.20 -23.47
N LEU A 702 27.26 -10.56 -24.35
CA LEU A 702 28.49 -9.84 -24.02
C LEU A 702 28.37 -8.37 -24.45
N HIS A 703 28.97 -7.47 -23.70
CA HIS A 703 29.07 -6.06 -24.10
C HIS A 703 30.50 -5.77 -24.56
N LEU A 704 30.62 -5.14 -25.72
CA LEU A 704 31.85 -4.57 -26.25
C LEU A 704 31.78 -3.05 -26.11
N VAL A 705 32.70 -2.49 -25.34
CA VAL A 705 32.74 -1.06 -25.00
C VAL A 705 33.95 -0.43 -25.67
N VAL A 706 33.75 0.66 -26.41
CA VAL A 706 34.82 1.38 -27.11
C VAL A 706 34.88 2.81 -26.58
N PRO A 707 35.94 3.21 -25.85
CA PRO A 707 36.08 4.56 -25.35
C PRO A 707 36.46 5.53 -26.47
N LEU A 708 35.75 6.66 -26.52
CA LEU A 708 35.85 7.69 -27.54
C LEU A 708 36.24 9.04 -26.97
N ALA A 709 37.01 9.82 -27.73
CA ALA A 709 37.20 11.24 -27.46
C ALA A 709 35.85 11.96 -27.55
N ARG A 710 35.57 12.82 -26.56
CA ARG A 710 34.33 13.59 -26.41
C ARG A 710 34.22 14.71 -27.47
N ARG A 711 34.04 14.32 -28.73
CA ARG A 711 34.00 15.22 -29.91
C ARG A 711 32.72 15.06 -30.70
N ASP A 712 32.33 13.82 -30.97
CA ASP A 712 31.19 13.50 -31.82
C ASP A 712 29.91 13.46 -30.97
N ASP A 713 28.77 13.84 -31.55
CA ASP A 713 27.49 13.89 -30.87
C ASP A 713 26.80 12.52 -30.78
N TRP A 714 25.66 12.45 -30.08
CA TRP A 714 24.90 11.22 -29.89
C TRP A 714 24.47 10.57 -31.21
N ASP A 715 24.02 11.36 -32.19
CA ASP A 715 23.52 10.83 -33.45
C ASP A 715 24.65 10.25 -34.31
N THR A 716 25.79 10.94 -34.36
CA THR A 716 27.01 10.45 -35.03
C THR A 716 27.51 9.16 -34.39
N VAL A 717 27.62 9.10 -33.06
CA VAL A 717 28.12 7.92 -32.34
C VAL A 717 27.16 6.73 -32.52
N LYS A 718 25.85 6.97 -32.42
CA LYS A 718 24.83 5.94 -32.65
C LYS A 718 24.83 5.45 -34.10
N ALA A 719 24.93 6.36 -35.06
CA ALA A 719 25.00 6.01 -36.48
C ALA A 719 26.25 5.18 -36.79
N PHE A 720 27.38 5.51 -36.17
CA PHE A 720 28.62 4.74 -36.34
C PHE A 720 28.50 3.33 -35.75
N ALA A 721 27.95 3.18 -34.54
CA ALA A 721 27.67 1.87 -33.95
C ALA A 721 26.68 1.05 -34.81
N LYS A 722 25.68 1.71 -35.39
CA LYS A 722 24.74 1.10 -36.34
C LYS A 722 25.44 0.63 -37.61
N ALA A 723 26.35 1.43 -38.17
CA ALA A 723 27.11 1.07 -39.37
C ALA A 723 27.97 -0.18 -39.13
N ILE A 724 28.60 -0.31 -37.95
CA ILE A 724 29.32 -1.54 -37.56
C ILE A 724 28.35 -2.74 -37.51
N ALA A 725 27.19 -2.59 -36.85
CA ALA A 725 26.18 -3.66 -36.76
C ALA A 725 25.66 -4.09 -38.14
N GLN A 726 25.42 -3.13 -39.04
CA GLN A 726 24.97 -3.39 -40.40
C GLN A 726 26.06 -4.05 -41.24
N PHE A 727 27.30 -3.59 -41.14
CA PHE A 727 28.45 -4.20 -41.81
C PHE A 727 28.59 -5.68 -41.40
N MET A 728 28.58 -5.98 -40.09
CA MET A 728 28.60 -7.35 -39.59
C MET A 728 27.46 -8.20 -40.13
N THR A 729 26.25 -7.63 -40.21
CA THR A 729 25.05 -8.32 -40.74
C THR A 729 25.15 -8.57 -42.24
N GLN A 730 25.78 -7.68 -43.01
CA GLN A 730 25.97 -7.86 -44.44
C GLN A 730 27.06 -8.90 -44.75
N GLN A 731 28.15 -8.92 -43.98
CA GLN A 731 29.24 -9.87 -44.17
C GLN A 731 28.85 -11.29 -43.72
N LEU A 732 28.08 -11.41 -42.64
CA LEU A 732 27.72 -12.69 -42.01
C LEU A 732 26.23 -12.71 -41.62
N PRO A 733 25.30 -12.66 -42.61
CA PRO A 733 23.85 -12.56 -42.38
C PRO A 733 23.25 -13.78 -41.69
N GLU A 734 23.90 -14.93 -41.76
CA GLU A 734 23.52 -16.17 -41.06
C GLU A 734 23.90 -16.16 -39.57
N ARG A 735 24.80 -15.26 -39.15
CA ARG A 735 25.29 -15.13 -37.77
C ARG A 735 24.70 -13.92 -37.05
N PHE A 736 24.56 -12.81 -37.76
CA PHE A 736 24.22 -11.51 -37.17
C PHE A 736 22.94 -10.91 -37.73
N THR A 737 22.33 -10.03 -36.93
CA THR A 737 21.28 -9.13 -37.36
C THR A 737 21.49 -7.76 -36.71
N ALA A 738 21.16 -6.69 -37.44
CA ALA A 738 21.12 -5.32 -36.93
C ALA A 738 19.67 -4.87 -36.66
N THR A 739 18.68 -5.73 -36.91
CA THR A 739 17.27 -5.40 -36.71
C THR A 739 16.81 -5.89 -35.34
N SER A 740 16.22 -4.99 -34.56
CA SER A 740 15.72 -5.30 -33.22
C SER A 740 14.49 -6.20 -33.25
N GLY A 741 14.19 -6.85 -32.11
CA GLY A 741 13.03 -7.71 -31.93
C GLY A 741 13.38 -9.22 -31.97
N PRO A 742 12.72 -10.07 -31.15
CA PRO A 742 13.03 -11.50 -31.07
C PRO A 742 12.90 -12.24 -32.40
N ASN A 743 11.88 -11.93 -33.19
CA ASN A 743 11.62 -12.58 -34.48
C ASN A 743 12.73 -12.34 -35.51
N ASN A 744 13.46 -11.23 -35.40
CA ASN A 744 14.51 -10.86 -36.34
C ASN A 744 15.87 -11.50 -36.01
N ARG A 745 15.98 -12.19 -34.88
CA ARG A 745 17.21 -12.82 -34.40
C ARG A 745 17.11 -14.32 -34.18
N VAL A 746 16.09 -15.00 -34.71
CA VAL A 746 15.95 -16.45 -34.57
C VAL A 746 17.19 -17.15 -35.15
N GLY A 747 17.93 -17.89 -34.32
CA GLY A 747 19.19 -18.54 -34.66
C GLY A 747 20.38 -17.60 -34.90
N LYS A 748 20.27 -16.31 -34.57
CA LYS A 748 21.29 -15.27 -34.82
C LYS A 748 21.61 -14.47 -33.55
N ILE A 749 22.62 -13.62 -33.65
CA ILE A 749 22.98 -12.64 -32.61
C ILE A 749 22.61 -11.24 -33.09
N PHE A 750 21.78 -10.55 -32.31
CA PHE A 750 21.48 -9.16 -32.54
C PHE A 750 22.61 -8.29 -31.99
N ILE A 751 23.21 -7.46 -32.84
CA ILE A 751 24.16 -6.44 -32.40
C ILE A 751 23.36 -5.19 -32.03
N ASP A 752 22.99 -5.09 -30.76
CA ASP A 752 22.22 -3.98 -30.22
C ASP A 752 23.08 -2.72 -30.11
N TYR A 753 22.93 -1.86 -31.13
CA TYR A 753 23.51 -0.53 -31.18
C TYR A 753 22.60 0.54 -30.55
N LEU A 754 21.37 0.21 -30.13
CA LEU A 754 20.38 1.18 -29.65
C LEU A 754 20.73 1.77 -28.28
N ARG A 755 21.65 1.11 -27.55
CA ARG A 755 22.22 1.59 -26.28
C ARG A 755 23.01 2.90 -26.42
N ASN A 756 23.31 3.31 -27.65
CA ASN A 756 24.07 4.51 -27.96
C ASN A 756 23.19 5.74 -28.26
N ALA A 757 21.88 5.65 -28.08
CA ALA A 757 21.00 6.81 -28.16
C ALA A 757 21.12 7.69 -26.91
N ARG A 758 20.91 9.01 -27.05
CA ARG A 758 20.78 9.92 -25.92
C ARG A 758 19.69 9.41 -24.96
N GLY A 759 19.97 9.36 -23.67
CA GLY A 759 19.05 8.82 -22.67
C GLY A 759 18.96 7.30 -22.57
N ALA A 760 19.62 6.56 -23.47
CA ALA A 760 19.84 5.13 -23.30
C ALA A 760 21.00 4.88 -22.32
N SER A 761 21.03 3.67 -21.76
CA SER A 761 22.04 3.31 -20.77
C SER A 761 22.39 1.84 -20.88
N THR A 762 23.54 1.48 -20.32
CA THR A 762 24.07 0.13 -20.31
C THR A 762 24.45 -0.25 -18.89
N VAL A 763 24.19 -1.50 -18.49
CA VAL A 763 24.61 -2.00 -17.17
C VAL A 763 26.11 -1.76 -16.97
N ALA A 764 26.46 -1.13 -15.85
CA ALA A 764 27.82 -0.76 -15.52
C ALA A 764 28.71 -2.00 -15.33
N ALA A 765 30.02 -1.84 -15.55
CA ALA A 765 30.98 -2.84 -15.13
C ALA A 765 30.87 -3.06 -13.62
N TYR A 766 30.93 -4.32 -13.18
CA TYR A 766 30.75 -4.81 -11.82
C TYR A 766 29.36 -4.62 -11.20
N SER A 767 28.37 -4.11 -11.95
CA SER A 767 26.99 -4.07 -11.44
C SER A 767 26.34 -5.44 -11.46
N VAL A 768 25.59 -5.73 -10.39
CA VAL A 768 24.75 -6.92 -10.23
C VAL A 768 23.55 -6.83 -11.19
N ARG A 769 23.08 -8.00 -11.64
CA ARG A 769 21.87 -8.17 -12.44
C ARG A 769 20.73 -8.68 -11.58
N ALA A 770 19.54 -8.15 -11.80
CA ALA A 770 18.30 -8.60 -11.19
C ALA A 770 17.80 -9.88 -11.89
N ARG A 771 18.58 -10.96 -11.75
CA ARG A 771 18.31 -12.31 -12.27
C ARG A 771 18.61 -13.36 -11.20
N PRO A 772 17.99 -14.55 -11.26
CA PRO A 772 18.27 -15.61 -10.30
C PRO A 772 19.77 -15.89 -10.19
N GLY A 773 20.28 -15.96 -8.95
CA GLY A 773 21.70 -16.10 -8.67
C GLY A 773 22.49 -14.77 -8.61
N LEU A 774 21.86 -13.63 -8.85
CA LEU A 774 22.48 -12.29 -8.84
C LEU A 774 23.81 -12.23 -9.61
N PRO A 775 23.80 -12.57 -10.92
CA PRO A 775 25.00 -12.52 -11.73
C PRO A 775 25.53 -11.09 -11.87
N VAL A 776 26.83 -10.95 -12.08
CA VAL A 776 27.52 -9.65 -12.17
C VAL A 776 28.02 -9.44 -13.59
N SER A 777 27.92 -8.20 -14.07
CA SER A 777 28.51 -7.77 -15.34
C SER A 777 30.02 -7.56 -15.18
N VAL A 778 30.85 -8.51 -15.60
CA VAL A 778 32.28 -8.55 -15.23
C VAL A 778 33.18 -8.22 -16.42
N PRO A 779 34.07 -7.21 -16.30
CA PRO A 779 35.19 -6.98 -17.22
C PRO A 779 36.09 -8.22 -17.39
N VAL A 780 36.41 -8.53 -18.64
CA VAL A 780 37.30 -9.63 -19.02
C VAL A 780 38.31 -9.15 -20.04
N SER A 781 39.50 -9.73 -20.00
CA SER A 781 40.51 -9.49 -21.03
C SER A 781 40.15 -10.26 -22.29
N ARG A 782 40.77 -9.87 -23.41
CA ARG A 782 40.56 -10.55 -24.69
C ARG A 782 41.02 -12.01 -24.65
N ASP A 783 42.09 -12.31 -23.90
CA ASP A 783 42.62 -13.66 -23.77
C ASP A 783 41.67 -14.59 -22.99
N GLU A 784 40.93 -14.03 -22.04
CA GLU A 784 39.96 -14.76 -21.24
C GLU A 784 38.67 -15.08 -22.00
N LEU A 785 38.40 -14.40 -23.11
CA LEU A 785 37.16 -14.55 -23.88
C LEU A 785 36.91 -16.01 -24.29
N LYS A 786 37.94 -16.72 -24.74
CA LYS A 786 37.84 -18.13 -25.16
C LYS A 786 37.52 -19.08 -24.00
N GLY A 787 37.88 -18.70 -22.77
CA GLY A 787 37.69 -19.52 -21.57
C GLY A 787 36.36 -19.29 -20.86
N LEU A 788 35.53 -18.33 -21.30
CA LEU A 788 34.24 -18.06 -20.67
C LEU A 788 33.26 -19.22 -20.90
N ARG A 789 32.58 -19.63 -19.83
CA ARG A 789 31.57 -20.71 -19.85
C ARG A 789 30.14 -20.18 -19.96
N GLY A 790 29.93 -18.90 -19.72
CA GLY A 790 28.64 -18.23 -19.85
C GLY A 790 28.70 -16.76 -19.45
N ALA A 791 27.71 -15.98 -19.87
CA ALA A 791 27.59 -14.56 -19.51
C ALA A 791 27.23 -14.31 -18.04
N GLN A 792 26.85 -15.34 -17.28
CA GLN A 792 26.41 -15.27 -15.89
C GLN A 792 27.27 -16.11 -14.93
N GLN A 793 28.51 -16.45 -15.30
CA GLN A 793 29.39 -17.32 -14.51
C GLN A 793 29.89 -16.68 -13.20
N TRP A 794 29.87 -15.34 -13.12
CA TRP A 794 30.19 -14.58 -11.92
C TRP A 794 28.94 -14.00 -11.29
N THR A 795 28.85 -14.12 -9.98
CA THR A 795 27.72 -13.72 -9.13
C THR A 795 28.22 -12.97 -7.92
N VAL A 796 27.29 -12.41 -7.14
CA VAL A 796 27.62 -11.81 -5.83
C VAL A 796 28.39 -12.76 -4.90
N ALA A 797 28.19 -14.08 -5.04
CA ALA A 797 28.81 -15.08 -4.19
C ALA A 797 30.29 -15.36 -4.52
N ASN A 798 30.70 -15.24 -5.79
CA ASN A 798 32.04 -15.68 -6.23
C ASN A 798 32.89 -14.58 -6.89
N LEU A 799 32.36 -13.37 -7.11
CA LEU A 799 33.13 -12.30 -7.75
C LEU A 799 34.41 -11.95 -6.96
N HIS A 800 34.38 -12.03 -5.63
CA HIS A 800 35.55 -11.73 -4.80
C HIS A 800 36.74 -12.63 -5.09
N GLU A 801 36.50 -13.93 -5.30
CA GLU A 801 37.54 -14.90 -5.67
C GLU A 801 38.18 -14.52 -7.01
N ARG A 802 37.35 -14.11 -7.97
CA ARG A 802 37.83 -13.60 -9.25
C ARG A 802 38.69 -12.35 -9.08
N LEU A 803 38.23 -11.36 -8.32
CA LEU A 803 38.96 -10.11 -8.11
C LEU A 803 40.29 -10.32 -7.38
N GLN A 804 40.36 -11.28 -6.46
CA GLN A 804 41.60 -11.65 -5.76
C GLN A 804 42.57 -12.42 -6.67
N GLY A 805 42.05 -13.21 -7.60
CA GLY A 805 42.85 -13.98 -8.56
C GLY A 805 43.34 -13.19 -9.79
N LEU A 806 42.95 -11.92 -9.92
CA LEU A 806 43.41 -11.06 -11.02
C LEU A 806 44.88 -10.69 -10.84
N LYS A 807 45.71 -11.02 -11.83
CA LYS A 807 47.11 -10.58 -11.89
C LYS A 807 47.22 -9.11 -12.31
N ASP A 808 46.35 -8.69 -13.24
CA ASP A 808 46.31 -7.34 -13.83
C ASP A 808 44.87 -6.90 -14.06
N ASN A 809 44.65 -5.60 -14.30
CA ASN A 809 43.34 -5.06 -14.66
C ASN A 809 42.92 -5.53 -16.08
N PRO A 810 41.81 -6.29 -16.24
CA PRO A 810 41.37 -6.77 -17.56
C PRO A 810 41.09 -5.65 -18.57
N TRP A 811 40.82 -4.44 -18.08
CA TRP A 811 40.56 -3.24 -18.87
C TRP A 811 41.71 -2.22 -18.78
N ALA A 812 42.94 -2.68 -18.62
CA ALA A 812 44.12 -1.83 -18.76
C ALA A 812 44.08 -1.08 -20.10
N GLY A 813 44.28 0.24 -20.08
CA GLY A 813 44.17 1.10 -21.25
C GLY A 813 42.77 1.69 -21.52
N TYR A 814 41.74 1.34 -20.74
CA TYR A 814 40.37 1.91 -20.92
C TYR A 814 40.29 3.44 -20.80
N ALA A 815 41.26 4.06 -20.11
CA ALA A 815 41.37 5.52 -20.04
C ALA A 815 41.78 6.16 -21.38
N ASN A 816 42.34 5.39 -22.32
CA ASN A 816 42.70 5.89 -23.64
C ASN A 816 41.44 6.26 -24.43
N ARG A 817 41.49 7.36 -25.17
CA ARG A 817 40.35 7.91 -25.90
C ARG A 817 40.65 7.91 -27.39
N GLN A 818 39.71 7.37 -28.17
CA GLN A 818 39.89 7.10 -29.60
C GLN A 818 38.95 7.99 -30.43
N LYS A 819 39.25 8.23 -31.71
CA LYS A 819 38.43 9.12 -32.55
C LYS A 819 37.76 8.34 -33.65
N ILE A 820 36.49 8.63 -33.94
CA ILE A 820 35.85 8.17 -35.17
C ILE A 820 36.46 8.97 -36.32
N SER A 821 36.93 8.29 -37.37
CA SER A 821 37.58 8.92 -38.52
C SER A 821 36.81 8.66 -39.80
N LYS A 822 36.97 9.55 -40.79
CA LYS A 822 36.39 9.37 -42.12
C LYS A 822 36.77 8.02 -42.75
N LYS A 823 38.04 7.60 -42.58
CA LYS A 823 38.52 6.29 -43.05
C LYS A 823 37.75 5.12 -42.46
N MET A 824 37.26 5.22 -41.22
CA MET A 824 36.44 4.16 -40.60
C MET A 824 35.05 4.11 -41.23
N TRP A 825 34.44 5.26 -41.51
CA TRP A 825 33.18 5.36 -42.25
C TRP A 825 33.30 4.75 -43.65
N ASP A 826 34.36 5.12 -44.38
CA ASP A 826 34.65 4.60 -45.72
C ASP A 826 34.81 3.07 -45.70
N LYS A 827 35.52 2.53 -44.70
CA LYS A 827 35.69 1.07 -44.51
C LYS A 827 34.38 0.34 -44.23
N LEU A 828 33.44 0.99 -43.53
CA LEU A 828 32.12 0.43 -43.24
C LEU A 828 31.13 0.62 -44.41
N GLY A 829 31.51 1.32 -45.47
CA GLY A 829 30.62 1.66 -46.58
C GLY A 829 29.45 2.55 -46.17
N ALA A 830 29.65 3.42 -45.17
CA ALA A 830 28.62 4.29 -44.60
C ALA A 830 29.11 5.74 -44.53
N THR A 831 28.18 6.69 -44.44
CA THR A 831 28.47 8.11 -44.28
C THR A 831 28.02 8.61 -42.91
N PRO A 832 28.74 9.56 -42.28
CA PRO A 832 28.26 10.21 -41.07
C PRO A 832 26.95 10.97 -41.36
N PRO A 833 26.07 11.14 -40.35
CA PRO A 833 24.90 12.01 -40.47
C PRO A 833 25.32 13.47 -40.72
N GLU A 834 24.47 14.22 -41.42
CA GLU A 834 24.67 15.65 -41.73
C GLU A 834 24.51 16.57 -40.52
#